data_AF-A0A8C1ZLL8-F1
#
_entry.id   AF-A0A8C1ZLL8-F1
#
_cell.length_a   1.000
_cell.length_b   1.000
_cell.length_c   1.000
_cell.angle_alpha   90.00
_cell.angle_beta   90.00
_cell.angle_gamma   90.00
#
_symmetry.space_group_name_H-M   'P 1'
#
loop_
_entity.id
_entity.type
_entity.pdbx_description
1 polymer ?
#
loop_
_entity_poly.entity_id
_entity_poly.type
_entity_poly.pdbx_seq_one_letter_code
_entity_poly.pdbx_strand_id
1 'polypeptide(L)'
;MREKAEGSIRLRMVDFWCRLWHLPLMLYLTGLLQFDLCSGQIQVQIQEGPLYRVKGYPISISCNVTGFTGPPTRDFQFILKKPNMELNIISTSDPEFAYGVFSGRTRNKEIYIQRLSGSSVLLWINNLQENDAGDLLCVTLHTGGAYYGDYDDEAKLNVIADTLEASYSGSPSQSLSEGDPLQLECQVSSQTFQHTHLMVTWFLHGEEDENPRPIITLDRDLTVKPGAGFEDRYRARLISMDKVEDTTYRLKMPQVQQSDQGKFFCKATEWIQDPDRSWTQIAHKTTAACDVEIKRIVAPDAGSFIVYLKASKGPLQEGDALDIRCSVNAQNLPGHFFSVTWLKNQQKVAQIGSSGVLTMFDKERENAAEMRAVKTSHMDYLLTIRSTRTEDQGQYQCEVWQENMNEDGTFKKIQKQISSPETVSITAKESDLAVVMAMKDAVTEGDALRVVCSVSGFKGPLSVSWQHKKDSGASFSDVISLTHEGVMKDVGSRYQSRNVQTFHSPAGNFTLELGASATSDSGEYKCIVSEWTVQSNGEMKKANTHSQQKAIIVNSVESLMKVSLKSRTSTVPIDSPVELLCIVRGPKVSLAVRWMFQPRNSTVQTNILSISHTGEMAWRADQRNYQLSIQAQPTDTHFTLKVPRASKQQEGQYQCQVDAYQKDVQKALKNSNLLAVIVQKPVSKMSLYSPTSRLETTVNAEAKLECSVTRTTTNTSRFTVTWMFGSQMLLAMDLDAVVKFGPAAGLEMDQRIRMEIRQKQSFQLTIHQVRTSDSGQYHCEVEEWLQDPLGDWYSLKNMSVSTEMVVKEKEIKLRVQKDNRMLNITNHQAGFTIDCVIDSQSSDTSGFEVTWFKVQEEGPVTIFTARRDGILHSAITDKNLVFGRPLATHYKLTVPQISPTDMGQYYCQVEEWLLTANTWKRFASDKSGELSIYVHTEGDSKIQINPLGITLAIAIPLICILVLVIILLSRKGHKKKPELKKKKKKKDCLWAEKNGLTLVPTSD
;
A
#
# COMPACT_ATOMS: atom_id res chain seq x y z
N MET A 1 60.01 -47.65 -25.51
CA MET A 1 58.67 -48.09 -25.98
C MET A 1 57.99 -46.84 -26.51
N ARG A 2 58.07 -46.57 -27.82
CA ARG A 2 57.07 -46.94 -28.85
C ARG A 2 55.68 -46.35 -28.57
N GLU A 3 55.03 -45.58 -29.44
CA GLU A 3 55.37 -44.79 -30.65
C GLU A 3 54.11 -43.90 -30.90
N LYS A 4 54.17 -42.59 -31.17
CA LYS A 4 54.16 -41.95 -32.51
C LYS A 4 53.17 -42.57 -33.52
N ALA A 5 52.42 -41.83 -34.36
CA ALA A 5 52.30 -40.37 -34.58
C ALA A 5 50.99 -40.00 -35.33
N GLU A 6 50.92 -38.76 -35.79
CA GLU A 6 49.83 -38.11 -36.55
C GLU A 6 49.48 -38.74 -37.91
N GLY A 7 48.33 -38.36 -38.48
CA GLY A 7 48.00 -38.57 -39.91
C GLY A 7 46.80 -37.73 -40.35
N SER A 8 46.95 -36.94 -41.42
CA SER A 8 45.96 -35.96 -41.89
C SER A 8 45.89 -35.90 -43.43
N ILE A 9 44.81 -35.27 -43.95
CA ILE A 9 44.66 -34.70 -45.31
C ILE A 9 44.33 -35.63 -46.51
N ARG A 10 43.12 -35.38 -47.07
CA ARG A 10 42.66 -35.30 -48.49
C ARG A 10 43.23 -36.28 -49.56
N LEU A 11 42.35 -36.89 -50.38
CA LEU A 11 41.85 -36.34 -51.67
C LEU A 11 40.84 -37.27 -52.40
N ARG A 12 39.64 -36.70 -52.63
CA ARG A 12 38.79 -36.64 -53.85
C ARG A 12 38.98 -37.56 -55.08
N MET A 13 37.82 -37.86 -55.68
CA MET A 13 37.53 -38.40 -57.03
C MET A 13 37.88 -39.89 -57.19
N VAL A 14 37.08 -40.72 -57.87
CA VAL A 14 36.25 -40.44 -59.06
C VAL A 14 34.79 -40.90 -58.92
N ASP A 15 33.86 -40.04 -59.34
CA ASP A 15 32.46 -40.37 -59.59
C ASP A 15 32.30 -41.36 -60.74
N PHE A 16 31.74 -42.56 -60.51
CA PHE A 16 31.07 -43.30 -61.59
C PHE A 16 30.11 -44.39 -61.07
N TRP A 17 28.95 -44.01 -60.50
CA TRP A 17 27.69 -44.81 -60.49
C TRP A 17 26.48 -44.02 -59.97
N CYS A 18 26.42 -42.71 -60.26
CA CYS A 18 25.26 -41.88 -59.95
C CYS A 18 24.33 -41.79 -61.16
N ARG A 19 23.43 -42.79 -61.34
CA ARG A 19 22.24 -42.76 -62.22
C ARG A 19 21.43 -44.07 -62.09
N LEU A 20 20.44 -44.09 -61.18
CA LEU A 20 19.06 -44.60 -61.44
C LEU A 20 18.09 -44.48 -60.23
N TRP A 21 18.54 -44.09 -59.02
CA TRP A 21 17.72 -44.12 -57.79
C TRP A 21 17.46 -42.75 -57.12
N HIS A 22 17.43 -41.65 -57.87
CA HIS A 22 17.28 -40.28 -57.33
C HIS A 22 15.97 -39.53 -57.68
N LEU A 23 14.92 -40.23 -58.09
CA LEU A 23 13.62 -39.62 -58.41
C LEU A 23 12.57 -39.59 -57.27
N PRO A 24 12.47 -40.56 -56.33
CA PRO A 24 11.52 -40.44 -55.21
C PRO A 24 12.08 -39.59 -54.05
N LEU A 25 13.41 -39.58 -53.84
CA LEU A 25 14.03 -38.86 -52.73
C LEU A 25 14.03 -37.33 -52.94
N MET A 26 14.23 -36.85 -54.18
CA MET A 26 14.18 -35.42 -54.51
C MET A 26 12.76 -34.84 -54.41
N LEU A 27 11.71 -35.64 -54.60
CA LEU A 27 10.32 -35.20 -54.34
C LEU A 27 10.03 -35.12 -52.83
N TYR A 28 10.65 -35.97 -52.01
CA TYR A 28 10.52 -35.87 -50.54
C TYR A 28 11.30 -34.68 -49.96
N LEU A 29 12.48 -34.34 -50.50
CA LEU A 29 13.24 -33.16 -50.09
C LEU A 29 12.71 -31.83 -50.66
N THR A 30 12.03 -31.83 -51.82
CA THR A 30 11.33 -30.62 -52.31
C THR A 30 9.99 -30.40 -51.60
N GLY A 31 9.31 -31.47 -51.15
CA GLY A 31 8.16 -31.38 -50.25
C GLY A 31 8.48 -30.80 -48.87
N LEU A 32 9.71 -31.01 -48.37
CA LEU A 32 10.24 -30.37 -47.15
C LEU A 32 10.91 -29.00 -47.42
N LEU A 33 10.86 -28.50 -48.66
CA LEU A 33 11.26 -27.16 -49.06
C LEU A 33 10.10 -26.36 -49.67
N GLN A 34 8.85 -26.72 -49.32
CA GLN A 34 7.87 -25.68 -49.09
C GLN A 34 8.32 -24.89 -47.87
N PHE A 35 9.04 -23.80 -48.12
CA PHE A 35 9.21 -22.78 -47.11
C PHE A 35 7.82 -22.30 -46.71
N ASP A 36 7.41 -22.65 -45.49
CA ASP A 36 6.62 -21.73 -44.69
C ASP A 36 7.41 -20.43 -44.63
N LEU A 37 7.10 -19.50 -45.53
CA LEU A 37 7.30 -18.08 -45.34
C LEU A 37 6.36 -17.63 -44.22
N CYS A 38 6.62 -18.15 -43.02
CA CYS A 38 6.10 -17.64 -41.79
C CYS A 38 6.71 -16.24 -41.66
N SER A 39 5.95 -15.23 -42.10
CA SER A 39 6.30 -13.83 -41.88
C SER A 39 6.59 -13.66 -40.40
N GLY A 40 7.86 -13.44 -40.07
CA GLY A 40 8.25 -13.13 -38.71
C GLY A 40 7.43 -11.96 -38.19
N GLN A 41 7.13 -11.95 -36.90
CA GLN A 41 6.68 -10.72 -36.27
C GLN A 41 7.85 -9.73 -36.32
N ILE A 42 7.58 -8.47 -36.65
CA ILE A 42 8.62 -7.44 -36.52
C ILE A 42 9.06 -7.41 -35.06
N GLN A 43 10.37 -7.37 -34.84
CA GLN A 43 10.92 -7.24 -33.50
C GLN A 43 12.06 -6.25 -33.55
N VAL A 44 11.89 -5.12 -32.87
CA VAL A 44 12.99 -4.21 -32.51
C VAL A 44 13.71 -4.79 -31.30
N GLN A 45 15.03 -4.64 -31.28
CA GLN A 45 15.89 -5.03 -30.17
C GLN A 45 16.92 -3.92 -29.95
N ILE A 46 16.87 -3.26 -28.80
CA ILE A 46 17.90 -2.33 -28.32
C ILE A 46 18.92 -3.09 -27.45
N GLN A 47 20.11 -2.51 -27.23
CA GLN A 47 21.10 -3.12 -26.33
C GLN A 47 20.54 -3.31 -24.90
N GLU A 48 20.68 -4.51 -24.35
CA GLU A 48 20.04 -4.93 -23.09
C GLU A 48 20.50 -4.10 -21.89
N GLY A 49 19.54 -3.46 -21.19
CA GLY A 49 19.79 -2.62 -20.02
C GLY A 49 19.65 -3.36 -18.67
N PRO A 50 20.02 -2.73 -17.53
CA PRO A 50 20.44 -1.33 -17.40
C PRO A 50 21.90 -1.09 -17.81
N LEU A 51 22.09 -0.10 -18.69
CA LEU A 51 23.41 0.35 -19.13
C LEU A 51 23.96 1.40 -18.15
N TYR A 52 25.24 1.30 -17.80
CA TYR A 52 25.95 2.30 -17.00
C TYR A 52 27.09 2.90 -17.81
N ARG A 53 27.17 4.23 -17.88
CA ARG A 53 28.10 4.97 -18.73
C ARG A 53 28.60 6.23 -18.03
N VAL A 54 29.89 6.54 -18.16
CA VAL A 54 30.52 7.66 -17.44
C VAL A 54 30.30 8.98 -18.18
N LYS A 55 29.90 10.02 -17.43
CA LYS A 55 29.73 11.40 -17.92
C LYS A 55 31.00 11.90 -18.61
N GLY A 56 30.85 12.55 -19.76
CA GLY A 56 31.95 13.17 -20.52
C GLY A 56 32.70 12.24 -21.46
N TYR A 57 32.43 10.93 -21.46
CA TYR A 57 33.01 9.98 -22.41
C TYR A 57 32.07 9.69 -23.59
N PRO A 58 32.60 9.30 -24.76
CA PRO A 58 31.79 8.86 -25.89
C PRO A 58 31.17 7.49 -25.62
N ILE A 59 29.91 7.31 -26.02
CA ILE A 59 29.20 6.04 -25.93
C ILE A 59 28.55 5.66 -27.26
N SER A 60 28.33 4.36 -27.44
CA SER A 60 27.43 3.82 -28.46
C SER A 60 26.37 2.92 -27.82
N ILE A 61 25.18 2.88 -28.42
CA ILE A 61 24.07 2.00 -28.03
C ILE A 61 23.51 1.38 -29.31
N SER A 62 23.44 0.04 -29.35
CA SER A 62 22.96 -0.67 -30.54
C SER A 62 21.44 -0.78 -30.61
N CYS A 63 20.90 -0.80 -31.83
CA CYS A 63 19.52 -1.16 -32.11
C CYS A 63 19.42 -1.93 -33.44
N ASN A 64 18.59 -2.98 -33.47
CA ASN A 64 18.38 -3.87 -34.60
C ASN A 64 16.89 -4.12 -34.82
N VAL A 65 16.49 -4.42 -36.05
CA VAL A 65 15.13 -4.83 -36.40
C VAL A 65 15.19 -6.16 -37.14
N THR A 66 14.38 -7.11 -36.71
CA THR A 66 14.21 -8.42 -37.37
C THR A 66 12.76 -8.65 -37.77
N GLY A 67 12.48 -9.72 -38.52
CA GLY A 67 11.12 -10.14 -38.87
C GLY A 67 10.36 -9.27 -39.88
N PHE A 68 10.95 -8.20 -40.43
CA PHE A 68 10.24 -7.30 -41.34
C PHE A 68 10.20 -7.81 -42.79
N THR A 69 9.04 -7.64 -43.44
CA THR A 69 8.85 -7.81 -44.89
C THR A 69 8.70 -6.44 -45.55
N GLY A 70 9.61 -6.04 -46.44
CA GLY A 70 9.57 -4.71 -47.08
C GLY A 70 10.91 -4.27 -47.64
N PRO A 71 11.16 -2.95 -47.75
CA PRO A 71 12.45 -2.41 -48.18
C PRO A 71 13.61 -2.93 -47.32
N PRO A 72 14.80 -3.18 -47.89
CA PRO A 72 15.94 -3.71 -47.14
C PRO A 72 16.50 -2.73 -46.09
N THR A 73 16.13 -1.46 -46.17
CA THR A 73 16.54 -0.40 -45.24
C THR A 73 15.37 0.00 -44.36
N ARG A 74 15.58 -0.02 -43.04
CA ARG A 74 14.66 0.46 -42.01
C ARG A 74 15.08 1.83 -41.52
N ASP A 75 14.09 2.64 -41.16
CA ASP A 75 14.29 3.89 -40.43
C ASP A 75 14.17 3.69 -38.92
N PHE A 76 14.91 4.52 -38.19
CA PHE A 76 15.12 4.45 -36.75
C PHE A 76 14.91 5.81 -36.11
N GLN A 77 14.26 5.81 -34.96
CA GLN A 77 14.08 6.97 -34.11
C GLN A 77 14.52 6.62 -32.69
N PHE A 78 15.29 7.51 -32.06
CA PHE A 78 15.68 7.39 -30.65
C PHE A 78 14.97 8.47 -29.83
N ILE A 79 14.31 8.05 -28.75
CA ILE A 79 13.49 8.90 -27.88
C ILE A 79 13.89 8.66 -26.43
N LEU A 80 14.10 9.72 -25.66
CA LEU A 80 14.39 9.63 -24.22
C LEU A 80 13.10 9.82 -23.42
N LYS A 81 12.60 8.75 -22.80
CA LYS A 81 11.50 8.81 -21.82
C LYS A 81 12.03 9.20 -20.44
N LYS A 82 11.27 10.07 -19.77
CA LYS A 82 11.42 10.47 -18.36
C LYS A 82 10.02 10.46 -17.72
N PRO A 83 9.89 10.43 -16.37
CA PRO A 83 8.62 10.09 -15.70
C PRO A 83 7.35 10.88 -16.10
N ASN A 84 7.48 12.06 -16.70
CA ASN A 84 6.34 12.86 -17.21
C ASN A 84 6.63 13.50 -18.59
N MET A 85 7.62 13.02 -19.35
CA MET A 85 8.06 13.69 -20.58
C MET A 85 8.83 12.74 -21.51
N GLU A 86 8.50 12.76 -22.79
CA GLU A 86 9.26 12.08 -23.86
C GLU A 86 9.99 13.14 -24.70
N LEU A 87 11.27 12.91 -24.97
CA LEU A 87 12.12 13.82 -25.73
C LEU A 87 12.73 13.11 -26.94
N ASN A 88 12.32 13.50 -28.13
CA ASN A 88 12.92 13.05 -29.38
C ASN A 88 14.41 13.42 -29.44
N ILE A 89 15.30 12.44 -29.63
CA ILE A 89 16.74 12.67 -29.71
C ILE A 89 17.15 12.87 -31.18
N ILE A 90 16.93 11.86 -32.02
CA ILE A 90 17.38 11.82 -33.41
C ILE A 90 16.60 10.77 -34.23
N SER A 91 16.42 11.04 -35.53
CA SER A 91 15.77 10.16 -36.51
C SER A 91 16.66 9.97 -37.74
N THR A 92 16.56 8.83 -38.42
CA THR A 92 17.20 8.63 -39.74
C THR A 92 16.40 9.21 -40.90
N SER A 93 15.09 9.43 -40.74
CA SER A 93 14.19 9.87 -41.81
C SER A 93 13.83 11.35 -41.75
N ASP A 94 14.00 11.98 -40.59
CA ASP A 94 13.57 13.36 -40.31
C ASP A 94 14.71 14.15 -39.62
N PRO A 95 15.32 15.15 -40.29
CA PRO A 95 16.42 15.93 -39.72
C PRO A 95 15.97 16.92 -38.62
N GLU A 96 14.69 17.31 -38.57
CA GLU A 96 14.16 18.25 -37.58
C GLU A 96 13.46 17.54 -36.40
N PHE A 97 13.55 16.21 -36.33
CA PHE A 97 12.94 15.37 -35.29
C PHE A 97 13.38 15.73 -33.86
N ALA A 98 14.60 16.22 -33.68
CA ALA A 98 15.25 16.40 -32.39
C ALA A 98 14.61 17.52 -31.55
N TYR A 99 14.18 17.20 -30.32
CA TYR A 99 13.68 18.20 -29.37
C TYR A 99 14.77 19.23 -29.01
N GLY A 100 14.35 20.42 -28.57
CA GLY A 100 15.21 21.60 -28.42
C GLY A 100 16.53 21.37 -27.66
N VAL A 101 16.56 20.50 -26.64
CA VAL A 101 17.79 20.18 -25.88
C VAL A 101 18.80 19.30 -26.64
N PHE A 102 18.36 18.55 -27.65
CA PHE A 102 19.19 17.67 -28.48
C PHE A 102 19.54 18.29 -29.84
N SER A 103 18.68 19.16 -30.38
CA SER A 103 18.81 19.77 -31.72
C SER A 103 20.19 20.39 -32.03
N GLY A 104 20.82 21.08 -31.07
CA GLY A 104 22.18 21.62 -31.24
C GLY A 104 23.26 20.54 -31.29
N ARG A 105 23.10 19.48 -30.48
CA ARG A 105 24.06 18.37 -30.35
C ARG A 105 24.00 17.44 -31.57
N THR A 106 22.82 17.21 -32.12
CA THR A 106 22.67 16.46 -33.38
C THR A 106 23.23 17.24 -34.58
N ARG A 107 22.93 18.54 -34.68
CA ARG A 107 23.48 19.42 -35.74
C ARG A 107 25.00 19.48 -35.72
N ASN A 108 25.62 19.49 -34.54
CA ASN A 108 27.07 19.50 -34.37
C ASN A 108 27.72 18.11 -34.48
N LYS A 109 26.96 17.04 -34.78
CA LYS A 109 27.41 15.63 -34.77
C LYS A 109 28.02 15.18 -33.43
N GLU A 110 27.61 15.79 -32.32
CA GLU A 110 27.86 15.27 -30.97
C GLU A 110 26.98 14.05 -30.71
N ILE A 111 25.74 14.07 -31.21
CA ILE A 111 24.85 12.91 -31.27
C ILE A 111 24.60 12.56 -32.74
N TYR A 112 24.79 11.31 -33.14
CA TYR A 112 24.54 10.85 -34.51
C TYR A 112 24.21 9.37 -34.57
N ILE A 113 23.57 8.93 -35.65
CA ILE A 113 23.33 7.51 -35.92
C ILE A 113 24.37 7.00 -36.92
N GLN A 114 25.10 5.95 -36.56
CA GLN A 114 25.92 5.17 -37.49
C GLN A 114 25.12 3.95 -37.97
N ARG A 115 24.89 3.84 -39.27
CA ARG A 115 24.22 2.67 -39.86
C ARG A 115 25.21 1.52 -40.05
N LEU A 116 24.93 0.36 -39.46
CA LEU A 116 25.73 -0.87 -39.60
C LEU A 116 25.22 -1.73 -40.76
N SER A 117 23.90 -1.82 -40.92
CA SER A 117 23.24 -2.55 -42.01
C SER A 117 21.92 -1.86 -42.40
N GLY A 118 21.19 -2.44 -43.35
CA GLY A 118 19.83 -1.98 -43.66
C GLY A 118 18.89 -2.00 -42.43
N SER A 119 19.09 -2.95 -41.50
CA SER A 119 18.24 -3.18 -40.34
C SER A 119 18.91 -2.98 -38.97
N SER A 120 20.14 -2.45 -38.92
CA SER A 120 20.87 -2.25 -37.67
C SER A 120 21.67 -0.94 -37.65
N VAL A 121 21.66 -0.28 -36.50
CA VAL A 121 22.28 1.02 -36.24
C VAL A 121 22.95 1.08 -34.87
N LEU A 122 23.90 1.99 -34.71
CA LEU A 122 24.40 2.47 -33.43
C LEU A 122 23.99 3.93 -33.23
N LEU A 123 23.37 4.26 -32.11
CA LEU A 123 23.31 5.63 -31.62
C LEU A 123 24.65 5.98 -30.97
N TRP A 124 25.32 7.01 -31.46
CA TRP A 124 26.53 7.57 -30.85
C TRP A 124 26.20 8.86 -30.10
N ILE A 125 26.77 9.01 -28.91
CA ILE A 125 26.79 10.25 -28.12
C ILE A 125 28.25 10.50 -27.72
N ASN A 126 28.92 11.44 -28.38
CA ASN A 126 30.35 11.70 -28.23
C ASN A 126 30.74 12.31 -26.87
N ASN A 127 29.80 13.01 -26.22
CA ASN A 127 29.99 13.67 -24.93
C ASN A 127 28.72 13.46 -24.09
N LEU A 128 28.72 12.41 -23.27
CA LEU A 128 27.56 12.02 -22.47
C LEU A 128 27.31 12.98 -21.30
N GLN A 129 26.07 13.47 -21.16
CA GLN A 129 25.67 14.42 -20.12
C GLN A 129 24.69 13.77 -19.12
N GLU A 130 24.65 14.25 -17.88
CA GLU A 130 23.69 13.74 -16.86
C GLU A 130 22.23 13.84 -17.32
N ASN A 131 21.90 14.86 -18.10
CA ASN A 131 20.57 15.04 -18.69
C ASN A 131 20.21 14.00 -19.76
N ASP A 132 21.15 13.18 -20.22
CA ASP A 132 20.91 12.08 -21.16
C ASP A 132 20.42 10.81 -20.45
N ALA A 133 20.47 10.76 -19.11
CA ALA A 133 19.94 9.65 -18.33
C ALA A 133 18.40 9.55 -18.41
N GLY A 134 17.90 8.33 -18.55
CA GLY A 134 16.47 8.03 -18.70
C GLY A 134 16.25 6.63 -19.28
N ASP A 135 15.03 6.39 -19.74
CA ASP A 135 14.67 5.17 -20.48
C ASP A 135 14.76 5.50 -21.98
N LEU A 136 15.74 4.90 -22.66
CA LEU A 136 16.01 5.16 -24.07
C LEU A 136 15.22 4.17 -24.92
N LEU A 137 14.27 4.70 -25.69
CA LEU A 137 13.46 3.94 -26.64
C LEU A 137 14.12 3.99 -28.02
N CYS A 138 14.24 2.83 -28.67
CA CYS A 138 14.49 2.73 -30.12
C CYS A 138 13.19 2.34 -30.82
N VAL A 139 12.80 3.06 -31.88
CA VAL A 139 11.55 2.84 -32.63
C VAL A 139 11.84 2.69 -34.12
N THR A 140 11.12 1.82 -34.82
CA THR A 140 11.11 1.76 -36.29
C THR A 140 9.74 2.12 -36.87
N LEU A 141 9.71 2.94 -37.93
CA LEU A 141 8.45 3.41 -38.53
C LEU A 141 7.70 2.30 -39.28
N HIS A 142 6.39 2.19 -39.05
CA HIS A 142 5.55 1.25 -39.78
C HIS A 142 5.45 1.63 -41.28
N THR A 143 5.74 0.69 -42.17
CA THR A 143 5.88 0.92 -43.63
C THR A 143 4.61 0.67 -44.46
N GLY A 144 3.46 0.50 -43.81
CA GLY A 144 2.16 0.26 -44.45
C GLY A 144 1.86 -1.23 -44.63
N GLY A 145 0.85 -1.72 -43.91
CA GLY A 145 0.42 -3.12 -43.91
C GLY A 145 -0.44 -3.44 -42.67
N ALA A 146 -0.63 -4.72 -42.35
CA ALA A 146 -1.13 -5.11 -41.05
C ALA A 146 -0.06 -4.89 -39.96
N TYR A 147 -0.47 -4.39 -38.80
CA TYR A 147 0.43 -4.25 -37.63
C TYR A 147 0.71 -5.63 -37.05
N TYR A 148 1.96 -6.11 -37.13
CA TYR A 148 2.33 -7.45 -36.71
C TYR A 148 3.74 -7.48 -36.11
N GLY A 149 3.82 -7.57 -34.79
CA GLY A 149 5.05 -7.53 -33.99
C GLY A 149 5.27 -6.21 -33.24
N ASP A 150 6.41 -6.13 -32.57
CA ASP A 150 6.83 -5.05 -31.67
C ASP A 150 7.75 -4.06 -32.44
N TYR A 151 7.33 -2.79 -32.49
CA TYR A 151 7.95 -1.74 -33.31
C TYR A 151 8.89 -0.81 -32.51
N ASP A 152 9.02 -1.07 -31.22
CA ASP A 152 9.86 -0.34 -30.29
C ASP A 152 10.41 -1.26 -29.20
N ASP A 153 11.57 -0.88 -28.64
CA ASP A 153 12.21 -1.56 -27.52
C ASP A 153 13.00 -0.55 -26.66
N GLU A 154 13.10 -0.78 -25.35
CA GLU A 154 13.61 0.20 -24.38
C GLU A 154 14.73 -0.32 -23.46
N ALA A 155 15.74 0.54 -23.22
CA ALA A 155 16.83 0.25 -22.28
C ALA A 155 17.10 1.43 -21.34
N LYS A 156 17.37 1.13 -20.07
CA LYS A 156 17.74 2.14 -19.09
C LYS A 156 19.17 2.63 -19.31
N LEU A 157 19.35 3.91 -19.59
CA LEU A 157 20.65 4.57 -19.61
C LEU A 157 20.90 5.30 -18.28
N ASN A 158 21.87 4.82 -17.51
CA ASN A 158 22.34 5.44 -16.28
C ASN A 158 23.67 6.17 -16.54
N VAL A 159 23.69 7.47 -16.28
CA VAL A 159 24.90 8.29 -16.39
C VAL A 159 25.55 8.39 -15.01
N ILE A 160 26.80 7.97 -14.91
CA ILE A 160 27.58 7.93 -13.65
C ILE A 160 28.74 8.93 -13.68
N ALA A 161 29.24 9.32 -12.50
CA ALA A 161 30.38 10.22 -12.39
C ALA A 161 31.70 9.55 -12.82
N ASP A 162 32.65 10.34 -13.32
CA ASP A 162 34.01 9.87 -13.57
C ASP A 162 34.76 9.77 -12.25
N THR A 163 35.19 8.56 -11.91
CA THR A 163 35.97 8.27 -10.69
C THR A 163 37.30 7.57 -11.00
N LEU A 164 37.68 7.50 -12.28
CA LEU A 164 38.93 6.90 -12.71
C LEU A 164 40.05 7.93 -12.58
N GLU A 165 41.03 7.65 -11.73
CA GLU A 165 42.25 8.45 -11.58
C GLU A 165 43.45 7.67 -12.12
N ALA A 166 44.36 8.36 -12.81
CA ALA A 166 45.66 7.82 -13.19
C ALA A 166 46.73 8.90 -13.07
N SER A 167 47.80 8.60 -12.32
CA SER A 167 48.94 9.50 -12.13
C SER A 167 50.26 8.74 -12.32
N TYR A 168 51.29 9.47 -12.74
CA TYR A 168 52.66 8.97 -12.82
C TYR A 168 53.44 9.56 -11.63
N SER A 169 54.12 8.72 -10.86
CA SER A 169 54.76 9.09 -9.59
C SER A 169 56.25 9.43 -9.68
N GLY A 170 56.87 9.23 -10.85
CA GLY A 170 58.32 9.42 -11.04
C GLY A 170 58.72 10.80 -11.61
N SER A 171 60.02 10.94 -11.91
CA SER A 171 60.56 12.16 -12.52
C SER A 171 60.06 12.36 -13.96
N PRO A 172 59.78 13.61 -14.41
CA PRO A 172 59.26 13.90 -15.75
C PRO A 172 60.29 13.65 -16.86
N SER A 173 61.58 13.52 -16.53
CA SER A 173 62.61 13.05 -17.46
C SER A 173 63.69 12.23 -16.74
N GLN A 174 64.36 11.37 -17.50
CA GLN A 174 65.47 10.53 -17.06
C GLN A 174 66.54 10.47 -18.16
N SER A 175 67.81 10.41 -17.77
CA SER A 175 68.94 10.31 -18.68
C SER A 175 69.80 9.12 -18.25
N LEU A 176 69.80 8.07 -19.08
CA LEU A 176 70.37 6.76 -18.79
C LEU A 176 71.51 6.45 -19.76
N SER A 177 72.38 5.49 -19.42
CA SER A 177 73.33 4.92 -20.39
C SER A 177 72.76 3.63 -20.97
N GLU A 178 73.19 3.26 -22.19
CA GLU A 178 72.80 1.98 -22.78
C GLU A 178 73.17 0.81 -21.84
N GLY A 179 72.19 -0.06 -21.54
CA GLY A 179 72.31 -1.14 -20.56
C GLY A 179 71.97 -0.79 -19.10
N ASP A 180 71.69 0.47 -18.75
CA ASP A 180 71.11 0.81 -17.43
C ASP A 180 69.67 0.28 -17.29
N PRO A 181 69.18 0.03 -16.06
CA PRO A 181 67.79 -0.36 -15.81
C PRO A 181 66.85 0.86 -15.79
N LEU A 182 65.65 0.70 -16.36
CA LEU A 182 64.53 1.64 -16.27
C LEU A 182 63.38 1.01 -15.47
N GLN A 183 62.81 1.80 -14.54
CA GLN A 183 61.61 1.44 -13.79
C GLN A 183 60.68 2.66 -13.74
N LEU A 184 59.40 2.46 -14.06
CA LEU A 184 58.37 3.49 -14.06
C LEU A 184 57.13 2.98 -13.35
N GLU A 185 56.49 3.84 -12.55
CA GLU A 185 55.33 3.47 -11.75
C GLU A 185 54.13 4.40 -12.04
N CYS A 186 52.96 3.77 -12.21
CA CYS A 186 51.69 4.40 -12.53
C CYS A 186 50.69 4.03 -11.46
N GLN A 187 50.14 5.01 -10.76
CA GLN A 187 49.08 4.82 -9.78
C GLN A 187 47.74 4.98 -10.50
N VAL A 188 46.89 3.96 -10.43
CA VAL A 188 45.56 3.93 -11.04
C VAL A 188 44.55 3.49 -10.01
N SER A 189 43.51 4.29 -9.81
CA SER A 189 42.41 3.99 -8.89
C SER A 189 41.06 4.21 -9.59
N SER A 190 40.02 3.50 -9.14
CA SER A 190 38.64 3.78 -9.50
C SER A 190 37.76 3.62 -8.27
N GLN A 191 36.74 4.47 -8.13
CA GLN A 191 35.73 4.38 -7.08
C GLN A 191 34.32 4.15 -7.68
N THR A 192 34.25 3.58 -8.89
CA THR A 192 33.01 3.26 -9.56
C THR A 192 32.21 2.26 -8.72
N PHE A 193 30.94 2.58 -8.42
CA PHE A 193 30.08 1.73 -7.57
C PHE A 193 29.61 0.45 -8.27
N GLN A 194 29.76 0.35 -9.58
CA GLN A 194 29.51 -0.84 -10.38
C GLN A 194 30.74 -1.76 -10.40
N HIS A 195 30.53 -3.04 -10.69
CA HIS A 195 31.64 -3.96 -10.88
C HIS A 195 32.35 -3.69 -12.22
N THR A 196 33.50 -3.04 -12.16
CA THR A 196 34.32 -2.68 -13.33
C THR A 196 35.68 -3.37 -13.29
N HIS A 197 36.31 -3.48 -14.47
CA HIS A 197 37.65 -4.04 -14.64
C HIS A 197 38.59 -2.97 -15.19
N LEU A 198 39.79 -2.90 -14.63
CA LEU A 198 40.85 -2.00 -15.09
C LEU A 198 41.80 -2.72 -16.06
N MET A 199 42.07 -2.06 -17.19
CA MET A 199 43.14 -2.40 -18.11
C MET A 199 44.19 -1.29 -18.05
N VAL A 200 45.46 -1.65 -17.88
CA VAL A 200 46.58 -0.69 -17.79
C VAL A 200 47.61 -1.03 -18.84
N THR A 201 47.98 -0.05 -19.67
CA THR A 201 48.99 -0.21 -20.72
C THR A 201 50.07 0.85 -20.63
N TRP A 202 51.33 0.44 -20.66
CA TRP A 202 52.46 1.34 -20.88
C TRP A 202 52.72 1.54 -22.37
N PHE A 203 52.95 2.78 -22.77
CA PHE A 203 53.26 3.19 -24.14
C PHE A 203 54.63 3.85 -24.22
N LEU A 204 55.34 3.63 -25.32
CA LEU A 204 56.50 4.39 -25.76
C LEU A 204 56.12 5.19 -27.00
N HIS A 205 56.44 6.49 -26.99
CA HIS A 205 56.43 7.35 -28.16
C HIS A 205 57.88 7.79 -28.42
N GLY A 206 58.56 7.09 -29.33
CA GLY A 206 59.89 7.45 -29.79
C GLY A 206 59.87 8.71 -30.65
N GLU A 207 61.02 9.38 -30.78
CA GLU A 207 61.13 10.67 -31.49
C GLU A 207 60.78 10.57 -33.00
N GLU A 208 60.94 9.39 -33.60
CA GLU A 208 60.61 9.10 -35.01
C GLU A 208 59.23 8.44 -35.19
N ASP A 209 58.49 8.16 -34.11
CA ASP A 209 57.19 7.48 -34.18
C ASP A 209 56.05 8.47 -34.49
N GLU A 210 55.24 8.19 -35.52
CA GLU A 210 54.01 8.96 -35.77
C GLU A 210 52.95 8.75 -34.66
N ASN A 211 52.90 7.55 -34.06
CA ASN A 211 51.92 7.16 -33.04
C ASN A 211 52.58 6.39 -31.88
N PRO A 212 52.13 6.56 -30.62
CA PRO A 212 52.65 5.80 -29.49
C PRO A 212 52.41 4.29 -29.63
N ARG A 213 53.45 3.49 -29.35
CA ARG A 213 53.45 2.03 -29.43
C ARG A 213 53.24 1.42 -28.04
N PRO A 214 52.34 0.43 -27.86
CA PRO A 214 52.18 -0.25 -26.58
C PRO A 214 53.41 -1.10 -26.30
N ILE A 215 53.92 -1.04 -25.06
CA ILE A 215 55.06 -1.83 -24.59
C ILE A 215 54.55 -3.12 -23.94
N ILE A 216 53.62 -2.97 -22.99
CA ILE A 216 53.07 -4.06 -22.19
C ILE A 216 51.72 -3.64 -21.59
N THR A 217 50.77 -4.56 -21.57
CA THR A 217 49.39 -4.37 -21.11
C THR A 217 49.05 -5.40 -20.04
N LEU A 218 48.41 -4.96 -18.95
CA LEU A 218 47.62 -5.82 -18.09
C LEU A 218 46.17 -5.70 -18.58
N ASP A 219 45.66 -6.78 -19.15
CA ASP A 219 44.30 -6.83 -19.67
C ASP A 219 43.25 -6.98 -18.54
N ARG A 220 41.98 -6.75 -18.84
CA ARG A 220 40.84 -6.89 -17.89
C ARG A 220 40.77 -8.25 -17.19
N ASP A 221 41.30 -9.29 -17.83
CA ASP A 221 41.38 -10.67 -17.33
C ASP A 221 42.65 -10.89 -16.47
N LEU A 222 43.26 -9.82 -15.95
CA LEU A 222 44.51 -9.79 -15.17
C LEU A 222 45.70 -10.49 -15.86
N THR A 223 45.65 -10.58 -17.19
CA THR A 223 46.66 -11.25 -18.02
C THR A 223 47.63 -10.23 -18.60
N VAL A 224 48.93 -10.41 -18.35
CA VAL A 224 49.98 -9.56 -18.91
C VAL A 224 50.28 -9.98 -20.35
N LYS A 225 50.23 -9.02 -21.28
CA LYS A 225 50.48 -9.21 -22.72
C LYS A 225 51.54 -8.20 -23.19
N PRO A 226 52.62 -8.62 -23.89
CA PRO A 226 53.54 -7.68 -24.53
C PRO A 226 52.86 -6.98 -25.72
N GLY A 227 53.28 -5.75 -26.01
CA GLY A 227 52.92 -5.05 -27.23
C GLY A 227 53.80 -5.44 -28.42
N ALA A 228 53.37 -5.05 -29.61
CA ALA A 228 54.03 -5.39 -30.87
C ALA A 228 55.45 -4.80 -30.96
N GLY A 229 56.44 -5.65 -31.22
CA GLY A 229 57.87 -5.30 -31.24
C GLY A 229 58.60 -5.54 -29.92
N PHE A 230 57.88 -5.88 -28.84
CA PHE A 230 58.44 -6.12 -27.50
C PHE A 230 58.37 -7.59 -27.05
N GLU A 231 57.82 -8.49 -27.88
CA GLU A 231 57.53 -9.88 -27.51
C GLU A 231 58.79 -10.70 -27.19
N ASP A 232 59.88 -10.54 -27.94
CA ASP A 232 61.14 -11.24 -27.66
C ASP A 232 61.81 -10.74 -26.38
N ARG A 233 61.74 -9.44 -26.09
CA ARG A 233 62.26 -8.87 -24.84
C ARG A 233 61.43 -9.29 -23.64
N TYR A 234 60.11 -9.41 -23.79
CA TYR A 234 59.24 -10.01 -22.78
C TYR A 234 59.56 -11.50 -22.55
N ARG A 235 59.71 -12.30 -23.61
CA ARG A 235 60.17 -13.71 -23.52
C ARG A 235 61.51 -13.86 -22.80
N ALA A 236 62.45 -12.94 -23.07
CA ALA A 236 63.76 -12.88 -22.44
C ALA A 236 63.75 -12.30 -21.00
N ARG A 237 62.60 -11.90 -20.46
CA ARG A 237 62.44 -11.20 -19.16
C ARG A 237 63.18 -9.84 -19.09
N LEU A 238 63.45 -9.24 -20.24
CA LEU A 238 64.02 -7.89 -20.37
C LEU A 238 62.95 -6.79 -20.34
N ILE A 239 61.67 -7.17 -20.34
CA ILE A 239 60.53 -6.30 -20.05
C ILE A 239 59.55 -7.09 -19.18
N SER A 240 59.06 -6.47 -18.11
CA SER A 240 58.01 -7.03 -17.26
C SER A 240 57.13 -5.91 -16.68
N MET A 241 55.94 -6.29 -16.21
CA MET A 241 55.08 -5.39 -15.44
C MET A 241 54.57 -6.11 -14.20
N ASP A 242 54.71 -5.44 -13.05
CA ASP A 242 54.20 -5.89 -11.76
C ASP A 242 52.99 -5.05 -11.35
N LYS A 243 51.97 -5.68 -10.75
CA LYS A 243 51.06 -4.98 -9.85
C LYS A 243 51.66 -5.07 -8.44
N VAL A 244 52.08 -3.93 -7.90
CA VAL A 244 52.88 -3.84 -6.66
C VAL A 244 52.00 -3.75 -5.42
N GLU A 245 50.94 -2.96 -5.56
CA GLU A 245 49.93 -2.63 -4.55
C GLU A 245 48.58 -2.61 -5.27
N ASP A 246 47.47 -2.37 -4.54
CA ASP A 246 46.13 -2.39 -5.15
C ASP A 246 45.94 -1.39 -6.31
N THR A 247 46.69 -0.29 -6.31
CA THR A 247 46.63 0.79 -7.32
C THR A 247 47.93 0.99 -8.11
N THR A 248 49.06 0.41 -7.69
CA THR A 248 50.39 0.72 -8.26
C THR A 248 50.82 -0.30 -9.31
N TYR A 249 50.95 0.15 -10.56
CA TYR A 249 51.37 -0.64 -11.74
C TYR A 249 52.75 -0.21 -12.20
N ARG A 250 53.71 -1.15 -12.21
CA ARG A 250 55.13 -0.87 -12.42
C ARG A 250 55.66 -1.53 -13.69
N LEU A 251 56.17 -0.73 -14.62
CA LEU A 251 57.02 -1.19 -15.73
C LEU A 251 58.46 -1.40 -15.24
N LYS A 252 59.08 -2.50 -15.67
CA LYS A 252 60.51 -2.79 -15.47
C LYS A 252 61.18 -3.20 -16.78
N MET A 253 62.28 -2.53 -17.10
CA MET A 253 63.17 -2.85 -18.23
C MET A 253 64.60 -2.94 -17.67
N PRO A 254 65.12 -4.13 -17.34
CA PRO A 254 66.42 -4.28 -16.66
C PRO A 254 67.64 -3.77 -17.45
N GLN A 255 67.49 -3.61 -18.76
CA GLN A 255 68.49 -3.09 -19.70
C GLN A 255 67.77 -2.28 -20.79
N VAL A 256 67.99 -0.97 -20.82
CA VAL A 256 67.53 -0.10 -21.92
C VAL A 256 68.47 -0.18 -23.11
N GLN A 257 67.90 -0.11 -24.32
CA GLN A 257 68.59 -0.11 -25.61
C GLN A 257 68.39 1.25 -26.29
N GLN A 258 69.25 1.66 -27.22
CA GLN A 258 69.07 2.96 -27.92
C GLN A 258 67.67 3.16 -28.54
N SER A 259 67.00 2.07 -28.95
CA SER A 259 65.62 2.08 -29.49
C SER A 259 64.53 2.41 -28.47
N ASP A 260 64.85 2.43 -27.17
CA ASP A 260 63.92 2.76 -26.09
C ASP A 260 63.85 4.27 -25.79
N GLN A 261 64.61 5.09 -26.52
CA GLN A 261 64.62 6.54 -26.35
C GLN A 261 63.25 7.14 -26.73
N GLY A 262 62.73 8.02 -25.87
CA GLY A 262 61.48 8.72 -26.10
C GLY A 262 60.60 8.83 -24.85
N LYS A 263 59.31 9.09 -25.08
CA LYS A 263 58.34 9.42 -24.03
C LYS A 263 57.53 8.21 -23.60
N PHE A 264 57.69 7.83 -22.34
CA PHE A 264 56.95 6.75 -21.70
C PHE A 264 55.73 7.30 -20.95
N PHE A 265 54.56 6.70 -21.15
CA PHE A 265 53.37 7.06 -20.38
C PHE A 265 52.46 5.85 -20.16
N CYS A 266 51.58 5.97 -19.16
CA CYS A 266 50.63 4.96 -18.77
C CYS A 266 49.21 5.37 -19.20
N LYS A 267 48.45 4.44 -19.77
CA LYS A 267 47.01 4.61 -20.05
C LYS A 267 46.22 3.60 -19.22
N ALA A 268 45.40 4.14 -18.32
CA ALA A 268 44.36 3.40 -17.60
C ALA A 268 43.07 3.41 -18.41
N THR A 269 42.35 2.29 -18.43
CA THR A 269 41.07 2.15 -19.14
C THR A 269 40.14 1.30 -18.30
N GLU A 270 38.94 1.80 -18.03
CA GLU A 270 37.92 1.13 -17.22
C GLU A 270 36.84 0.54 -18.12
N TRP A 271 36.53 -0.73 -17.86
CA TRP A 271 35.57 -1.53 -18.61
C TRP A 271 34.44 -2.01 -17.71
N ILE A 272 33.22 -2.03 -18.23
CA ILE A 272 32.07 -2.71 -17.63
C ILE A 272 31.64 -3.87 -18.53
N GLN A 273 31.10 -4.92 -17.94
CA GLN A 273 30.36 -5.94 -18.68
C GLN A 273 28.87 -5.58 -18.63
N ASP A 274 28.28 -5.33 -19.80
CA ASP A 274 26.84 -5.06 -19.94
C ASP A 274 26.04 -6.39 -19.80
N PRO A 275 24.71 -6.33 -19.56
CA PRO A 275 23.87 -7.54 -19.36
C PRO A 275 23.95 -8.57 -20.50
N ASP A 276 24.10 -8.10 -21.74
CA ASP A 276 24.35 -8.90 -22.96
C ASP A 276 25.71 -9.62 -22.99
N ARG A 277 26.51 -9.47 -21.92
CA ARG A 277 27.87 -9.96 -21.70
C ARG A 277 28.94 -9.29 -22.57
N SER A 278 28.59 -8.27 -23.35
CA SER A 278 29.55 -7.45 -24.07
C SER A 278 30.39 -6.63 -23.08
N TRP A 279 31.64 -6.33 -23.47
CA TRP A 279 32.53 -5.50 -22.68
C TRP A 279 32.62 -4.11 -23.29
N THR A 280 32.15 -3.11 -22.54
CA THR A 280 32.11 -1.71 -22.97
C THR A 280 33.14 -0.90 -22.19
N GLN A 281 33.98 -0.13 -22.90
CA GLN A 281 34.86 0.86 -22.28
C GLN A 281 34.01 2.02 -21.78
N ILE A 282 34.11 2.37 -20.48
CA ILE A 282 33.32 3.45 -19.89
C ILE A 282 34.14 4.70 -19.58
N ALA A 283 35.43 4.55 -19.21
CA ALA A 283 36.33 5.68 -18.93
C ALA A 283 37.79 5.33 -19.32
N HIS A 284 38.62 6.36 -19.51
CA HIS A 284 40.06 6.18 -19.68
C HIS A 284 40.84 7.43 -19.26
N LYS A 285 42.04 7.24 -18.71
CA LYS A 285 42.97 8.31 -18.34
C LYS A 285 44.36 8.00 -18.87
N THR A 286 45.08 9.03 -19.30
CA THR A 286 46.48 8.95 -19.71
C THR A 286 47.31 9.80 -18.75
N THR A 287 48.41 9.26 -18.22
CA THR A 287 49.29 10.00 -17.32
C THR A 287 50.10 11.07 -18.05
N ALA A 288 50.75 11.95 -17.28
CA ALA A 288 51.92 12.66 -17.78
C ALA A 288 52.99 11.66 -18.28
N ALA A 289 53.79 12.08 -19.26
CA ALA A 289 54.86 11.27 -19.82
C ALA A 289 56.20 11.54 -19.12
N CYS A 290 57.04 10.50 -19.05
CA CYS A 290 58.46 10.58 -18.68
C CYS A 290 59.31 10.57 -19.94
N ASP A 291 60.15 11.58 -20.13
CA ASP A 291 61.07 11.69 -21.27
C ASP A 291 62.39 10.97 -20.98
N VAL A 292 62.77 9.94 -21.75
CA VAL A 292 63.93 9.08 -21.48
C VAL A 292 64.98 9.23 -22.59
N GLU A 293 66.12 9.84 -22.24
CA GLU A 293 67.32 9.99 -23.07
C GLU A 293 68.30 8.83 -22.83
N ILE A 294 68.89 8.25 -23.89
CA ILE A 294 69.82 7.11 -23.76
C ILE A 294 71.19 7.45 -24.39
N LYS A 295 72.21 7.48 -23.54
CA LYS A 295 73.60 7.80 -23.87
C LYS A 295 74.39 6.55 -24.25
N ARG A 296 75.09 6.61 -25.39
CA ARG A 296 75.98 5.54 -25.86
C ARG A 296 77.27 5.50 -25.03
N ILE A 297 77.74 4.29 -24.73
CA ILE A 297 79.01 4.07 -24.05
C ILE A 297 80.13 3.99 -25.10
N VAL A 298 81.06 4.95 -25.08
CA VAL A 298 82.27 4.92 -25.92
C VAL A 298 83.38 4.19 -25.15
N ALA A 299 83.78 3.02 -25.63
CA ALA A 299 84.88 2.24 -25.07
C ALA A 299 86.20 2.47 -25.84
N PRO A 300 87.33 2.75 -25.15
CA PRO A 300 88.64 2.88 -25.80
C PRO A 300 89.41 1.55 -25.88
N ASP A 301 90.17 1.42 -26.97
CA ASP A 301 91.32 0.55 -27.29
C ASP A 301 91.40 -0.93 -26.87
N ALA A 302 91.73 -1.76 -27.87
CA ALA A 302 91.83 -3.20 -27.78
C ALA A 302 92.95 -3.68 -26.84
N GLY A 303 92.59 -4.52 -25.86
CA GLY A 303 93.52 -5.20 -24.95
C GLY A 303 93.47 -4.74 -23.49
N SER A 304 92.77 -3.64 -23.18
CA SER A 304 92.51 -3.21 -21.80
C SER A 304 91.13 -3.64 -21.31
N PHE A 305 90.95 -3.74 -19.98
CA PHE A 305 89.64 -3.86 -19.36
C PHE A 305 89.47 -2.87 -18.21
N ILE A 306 88.24 -2.43 -17.97
CA ILE A 306 87.90 -1.46 -16.91
C ILE A 306 86.93 -2.13 -15.94
N VAL A 307 87.11 -1.83 -14.65
CA VAL A 307 86.28 -2.34 -13.56
C VAL A 307 85.47 -1.19 -12.97
N TYR A 308 84.16 -1.33 -13.00
CA TYR A 308 83.24 -0.37 -12.38
C TYR A 308 82.57 -1.03 -11.17
N LEU A 309 82.46 -0.28 -10.07
CA LEU A 309 81.64 -0.66 -8.92
C LEU A 309 80.43 0.28 -8.87
N LYS A 310 79.24 -0.27 -8.66
CA LYS A 310 77.99 0.48 -8.47
C LYS A 310 77.21 -0.17 -7.34
N ALA A 311 77.10 0.53 -6.21
CA ALA A 311 76.16 0.15 -5.16
C ALA A 311 74.73 0.62 -5.54
N SER A 312 73.71 -0.05 -5.01
CA SER A 312 72.33 0.43 -5.06
C SER A 312 72.21 1.82 -4.42
N LYS A 313 71.81 2.84 -5.20
CA LYS A 313 71.80 4.25 -4.74
C LYS A 313 70.58 4.57 -3.87
N GLY A 314 70.86 5.09 -2.67
CA GLY A 314 69.89 5.72 -1.77
C GLY A 314 70.50 5.92 -0.37
N PRO A 315 69.90 6.75 0.50
CA PRO A 315 70.17 6.69 1.93
C PRO A 315 69.56 5.39 2.48
N LEU A 316 70.37 4.33 2.53
CA LEU A 316 69.95 3.02 3.01
C LEU A 316 69.59 3.11 4.50
N GLN A 317 68.54 2.41 4.91
CA GLN A 317 68.16 2.26 6.31
C GLN A 317 68.52 0.86 6.81
N GLU A 318 68.70 0.74 8.13
CA GLU A 318 68.89 -0.56 8.75
C GLU A 318 67.72 -1.52 8.42
N GLY A 319 68.06 -2.72 7.94
CA GLY A 319 67.14 -3.70 7.38
C GLY A 319 67.00 -3.68 5.84
N ASP A 320 67.47 -2.64 5.14
CA ASP A 320 67.39 -2.58 3.67
C ASP A 320 68.35 -3.58 3.02
N ALA A 321 68.00 -4.07 1.82
CA ALA A 321 68.89 -4.89 1.00
C ALA A 321 69.89 -4.01 0.23
N LEU A 322 71.17 -4.36 0.31
CA LEU A 322 72.27 -3.67 -0.37
C LEU A 322 72.86 -4.57 -1.46
N ASP A 323 72.75 -4.08 -2.70
CA ASP A 323 73.32 -4.72 -3.88
C ASP A 323 74.58 -3.96 -4.33
N ILE A 324 75.71 -4.67 -4.40
CA ILE A 324 77.02 -4.14 -4.76
C ILE A 324 77.49 -4.84 -6.03
N ARG A 325 77.22 -4.21 -7.18
CA ARG A 325 77.59 -4.73 -8.50
C ARG A 325 79.02 -4.34 -8.85
N CYS A 326 79.80 -5.33 -9.26
CA CYS A 326 81.09 -5.15 -9.92
C CYS A 326 80.97 -5.59 -11.38
N SER A 327 81.26 -4.69 -12.31
CA SER A 327 81.15 -4.91 -13.76
C SER A 327 82.51 -4.80 -14.42
N VAL A 328 82.90 -5.85 -15.16
CA VAL A 328 84.18 -5.99 -15.86
C VAL A 328 83.94 -5.81 -17.36
N ASN A 329 84.39 -4.70 -17.93
CA ASN A 329 84.21 -4.41 -19.36
C ASN A 329 85.51 -4.63 -20.14
N ALA A 330 85.49 -5.52 -21.13
CA ALA A 330 86.65 -5.94 -21.93
C ALA A 330 86.24 -6.32 -23.37
N GLN A 331 87.15 -6.14 -24.34
CA GLN A 331 86.98 -6.70 -25.69
C GLN A 331 87.35 -8.20 -25.71
N ASN A 332 86.74 -8.98 -26.63
CA ASN A 332 86.99 -10.42 -26.82
C ASN A 332 86.88 -11.29 -25.55
N LEU A 333 85.77 -11.13 -24.81
CA LEU A 333 85.45 -11.93 -23.61
C LEU A 333 85.55 -13.47 -23.74
N PRO A 334 85.27 -14.12 -24.90
CA PRO A 334 85.39 -15.58 -25.04
C PRO A 334 86.86 -16.05 -25.03
N GLY A 335 87.36 -16.37 -23.83
CA GLY A 335 88.73 -16.89 -23.64
C GLY A 335 89.46 -16.36 -22.40
N HIS A 336 88.92 -15.34 -21.73
CA HIS A 336 89.51 -14.76 -20.52
C HIS A 336 88.76 -15.17 -19.25
N PHE A 337 89.50 -15.58 -18.22
CA PHE A 337 88.96 -15.86 -16.90
C PHE A 337 89.21 -14.67 -15.98
N PHE A 338 88.26 -14.40 -15.08
CA PHE A 338 88.38 -13.32 -14.12
C PHE A 338 88.06 -13.83 -12.71
N SER A 339 88.87 -13.45 -11.73
CA SER A 339 88.54 -13.58 -10.32
C SER A 339 88.21 -12.21 -9.72
N VAL A 340 87.15 -12.15 -8.93
CA VAL A 340 86.50 -10.91 -8.47
C VAL A 340 86.39 -10.92 -6.96
N THR A 341 86.91 -9.88 -6.30
CA THR A 341 86.94 -9.75 -4.84
C THR A 341 86.32 -8.42 -4.42
N TRP A 342 85.30 -8.48 -3.56
CA TRP A 342 84.73 -7.30 -2.91
C TRP A 342 85.52 -6.98 -1.64
N LEU A 343 85.97 -5.73 -1.55
CA LEU A 343 86.67 -5.15 -0.42
C LEU A 343 85.75 -4.15 0.26
N LYS A 344 85.67 -4.17 1.59
CA LYS A 344 85.02 -3.16 2.45
C LYS A 344 86.08 -2.60 3.37
N ASN A 345 86.35 -1.30 3.32
CA ASN A 345 87.42 -0.64 4.07
C ASN A 345 88.76 -1.39 3.92
N GLN A 346 89.09 -1.82 2.69
CA GLN A 346 90.24 -2.66 2.31
C GLN A 346 90.25 -4.13 2.81
N GLN A 347 89.28 -4.56 3.62
CA GLN A 347 89.13 -5.95 4.05
C GLN A 347 88.26 -6.77 3.09
N LYS A 348 88.63 -8.02 2.79
CA LYS A 348 87.86 -8.90 1.90
C LYS A 348 86.53 -9.32 2.55
N VAL A 349 85.43 -9.20 1.82
CA VAL A 349 84.08 -9.61 2.24
C VAL A 349 83.64 -10.88 1.50
N ALA A 350 83.80 -10.88 0.18
CA ALA A 350 83.48 -12.00 -0.70
C ALA A 350 84.48 -12.08 -1.86
N GLN A 351 84.71 -13.28 -2.39
CA GLN A 351 85.49 -13.51 -3.61
C GLN A 351 84.84 -14.59 -4.47
N ILE A 352 84.75 -14.38 -5.77
CA ILE A 352 84.45 -15.41 -6.77
C ILE A 352 85.73 -15.69 -7.55
N GLY A 353 86.20 -16.94 -7.50
CA GLY A 353 87.39 -17.39 -8.22
C GLY A 353 87.13 -17.61 -9.71
N SER A 354 88.21 -17.73 -10.49
CA SER A 354 88.19 -18.00 -11.95
C SER A 354 87.46 -19.29 -12.34
N SER A 355 87.39 -20.25 -11.41
CA SER A 355 86.63 -21.51 -11.52
C SER A 355 85.15 -21.37 -11.14
N GLY A 356 84.66 -20.17 -10.79
CA GLY A 356 83.29 -19.92 -10.33
C GLY A 356 83.05 -20.24 -8.85
N VAL A 357 84.06 -20.70 -8.11
CA VAL A 357 83.94 -21.00 -6.66
C VAL A 357 83.78 -19.71 -5.87
N LEU A 358 82.72 -19.64 -5.06
CA LEU A 358 82.46 -18.57 -4.09
C LEU A 358 83.24 -18.82 -2.79
N THR A 359 83.86 -17.78 -2.26
CA THR A 359 84.47 -17.74 -0.92
C THR A 359 83.93 -16.53 -0.17
N MET A 360 83.07 -16.76 0.82
CA MET A 360 82.69 -15.73 1.79
C MET A 360 83.72 -15.68 2.93
N PHE A 361 84.15 -14.47 3.29
CA PHE A 361 85.09 -14.23 4.40
C PHE A 361 84.37 -13.97 5.73
N ASP A 362 83.10 -13.56 5.68
CA ASP A 362 82.18 -13.54 6.81
C ASP A 362 81.45 -14.88 6.91
N LYS A 363 81.81 -15.70 7.91
CA LYS A 363 81.23 -17.04 8.11
C LYS A 363 79.91 -17.05 8.87
N GLU A 364 79.63 -16.03 9.67
CA GLU A 364 78.37 -15.95 10.40
C GLU A 364 77.22 -15.60 9.45
N ARG A 365 77.43 -14.59 8.59
CA ARG A 365 76.44 -14.18 7.59
C ARG A 365 76.34 -15.12 6.39
N GLU A 366 77.37 -15.93 6.09
CA GLU A 366 77.28 -17.04 5.15
C GLU A 366 76.33 -18.14 5.69
N ASN A 367 76.49 -18.56 6.95
CA ASN A 367 75.64 -19.56 7.59
C ASN A 367 74.19 -19.09 7.76
N ALA A 368 73.97 -17.80 8.06
CA ALA A 368 72.65 -17.19 8.12
C ALA A 368 72.01 -16.93 6.73
N ALA A 369 72.74 -17.18 5.64
CA ALA A 369 72.38 -16.81 4.26
C ALA A 369 72.00 -15.32 4.10
N GLU A 370 72.57 -14.44 4.92
CA GLU A 370 72.36 -12.98 4.88
C GLU A 370 73.19 -12.31 3.77
N MET A 371 74.33 -12.91 3.40
CA MET A 371 75.15 -12.47 2.27
C MET A 371 75.24 -13.54 1.18
N ARG A 372 75.28 -13.08 -0.08
CA ARG A 372 75.47 -13.93 -1.26
C ARG A 372 76.22 -13.15 -2.32
N ALA A 373 77.25 -13.74 -2.94
CA ALA A 373 77.78 -13.23 -4.20
C ALA A 373 77.53 -14.21 -5.35
N VAL A 374 77.23 -13.68 -6.54
CA VAL A 374 76.98 -14.46 -7.76
C VAL A 374 77.56 -13.75 -8.98
N LYS A 375 78.02 -14.53 -9.97
CA LYS A 375 78.24 -14.04 -11.33
C LYS A 375 76.90 -13.99 -12.05
N THR A 376 76.43 -12.80 -12.43
CA THR A 376 75.11 -12.58 -13.03
C THR A 376 75.15 -12.52 -14.56
N SER A 377 76.27 -12.12 -15.15
CA SER A 377 76.50 -12.13 -16.60
C SER A 377 77.95 -12.54 -16.92
N HIS A 378 78.37 -12.49 -18.18
CA HIS A 378 79.80 -12.67 -18.52
C HIS A 378 80.70 -11.57 -17.93
N MET A 379 80.13 -10.37 -17.72
CA MET A 379 80.81 -9.16 -17.27
C MET A 379 80.46 -8.78 -15.82
N ASP A 380 79.26 -9.13 -15.34
CA ASP A 380 78.71 -8.65 -14.08
C ASP A 380 78.78 -9.68 -12.96
N TYR A 381 79.14 -9.19 -11.80
CA TYR A 381 79.22 -9.91 -10.54
C TYR A 381 78.45 -9.08 -9.49
N LEU A 382 77.60 -9.73 -8.72
CA LEU A 382 76.74 -9.07 -7.73
C LEU A 382 76.99 -9.67 -6.35
N LEU A 383 77.32 -8.81 -5.36
CA LEU A 383 77.24 -9.12 -3.94
C LEU A 383 75.96 -8.51 -3.39
N THR A 384 75.08 -9.34 -2.81
CA THR A 384 73.84 -8.94 -2.15
C THR A 384 73.99 -9.16 -0.65
N ILE A 385 73.72 -8.12 0.14
CA ILE A 385 73.52 -8.19 1.59
C ILE A 385 72.02 -8.00 1.82
N ARG A 386 71.32 -9.03 2.34
CA ARG A 386 69.85 -9.07 2.39
C ARG A 386 69.22 -8.14 3.42
N SER A 387 69.92 -7.91 4.53
CA SER A 387 69.47 -7.06 5.63
C SER A 387 70.70 -6.31 6.13
N THR A 388 70.86 -5.06 5.73
CA THR A 388 71.99 -4.23 6.17
C THR A 388 71.85 -3.84 7.63
N ARG A 389 72.98 -3.76 8.33
CA ARG A 389 73.09 -3.28 9.71
C ARG A 389 73.97 -2.04 9.74
N THR A 390 73.94 -1.26 10.82
CA THR A 390 74.86 -0.11 10.98
C THR A 390 76.35 -0.47 10.85
N GLU A 391 76.74 -1.72 11.08
CA GLU A 391 78.12 -2.21 10.85
C GLU A 391 78.50 -2.36 9.36
N ASP A 392 77.52 -2.41 8.44
CA ASP A 392 77.74 -2.61 7.00
C ASP A 392 78.17 -1.34 6.24
N GLN A 393 78.13 -0.19 6.90
CA GLN A 393 78.60 1.08 6.34
C GLN A 393 80.10 1.06 6.04
N GLY A 394 80.53 1.84 5.05
CA GLY A 394 81.95 1.98 4.70
C GLY A 394 82.19 2.23 3.22
N GLN A 395 83.46 2.22 2.83
CA GLN A 395 83.87 2.28 1.42
C GLN A 395 84.04 0.88 0.85
N TYR A 396 83.36 0.62 -0.26
CA TYR A 396 83.47 -0.64 -1.00
C TYR A 396 84.30 -0.44 -2.27
N GLN A 397 85.10 -1.45 -2.61
CA GLN A 397 85.87 -1.54 -3.86
C GLN A 397 85.78 -2.94 -4.43
N CYS A 398 85.91 -3.06 -5.75
CA CYS A 398 86.07 -4.34 -6.43
C CYS A 398 87.51 -4.49 -6.94
N GLU A 399 88.22 -5.51 -6.48
CA GLU A 399 89.48 -5.97 -7.05
C GLU A 399 89.20 -7.09 -8.05
N VAL A 400 89.68 -6.95 -9.29
CA VAL A 400 89.54 -7.95 -10.36
C VAL A 400 90.89 -8.34 -10.91
N TRP A 401 91.13 -9.64 -10.99
CA TRP A 401 92.27 -10.23 -11.69
C TRP A 401 91.81 -10.87 -12.99
N GLN A 402 92.52 -10.61 -14.08
CA GLN A 402 92.45 -11.45 -15.27
C GLN A 402 93.44 -12.60 -15.13
N GLU A 403 93.00 -13.80 -15.47
CA GLU A 403 93.75 -15.05 -15.31
C GLU A 403 93.65 -15.89 -16.58
N ASN A 404 94.75 -16.55 -16.96
CA ASN A 404 94.77 -17.56 -18.02
C ASN A 404 94.87 -18.95 -17.41
N MET A 405 94.24 -19.94 -18.04
CA MET A 405 94.37 -21.35 -17.67
C MET A 405 95.64 -21.92 -18.32
N ASN A 406 96.50 -22.53 -17.50
CA ASN A 406 97.66 -23.30 -17.93
C ASN A 406 97.22 -24.70 -18.43
N GLU A 407 98.10 -25.42 -19.12
CA GLU A 407 97.83 -26.78 -19.62
C GLU A 407 97.57 -27.82 -18.51
N ASP A 408 97.99 -27.55 -17.28
CA ASP A 408 97.72 -28.36 -16.07
C ASP A 408 96.38 -28.01 -15.38
N GLY A 409 95.60 -27.09 -15.94
CA GLY A 409 94.34 -26.61 -15.39
C GLY A 409 94.48 -25.57 -14.27
N THR A 410 95.70 -25.14 -13.92
CA THR A 410 95.92 -24.07 -12.92
C THR A 410 95.75 -22.68 -13.54
N PHE A 411 95.29 -21.70 -12.76
CA PHE A 411 95.12 -20.33 -13.24
C PHE A 411 96.33 -19.44 -12.91
N LYS A 412 96.88 -18.78 -13.91
CA LYS A 412 97.95 -17.79 -13.77
C LYS A 412 97.41 -16.37 -13.92
N LYS A 413 97.65 -15.54 -12.91
CA LYS A 413 97.32 -14.10 -12.90
C LYS A 413 98.14 -13.33 -13.93
N ILE A 414 97.45 -12.50 -14.72
CA ILE A 414 98.03 -11.69 -15.80
C ILE A 414 98.13 -10.22 -15.37
N GLN A 415 96.98 -9.61 -15.10
CA GLN A 415 96.85 -8.20 -14.74
C GLN A 415 95.70 -8.00 -13.75
N LYS A 416 95.81 -6.94 -12.94
CA LYS A 416 94.86 -6.55 -11.90
C LYS A 416 94.31 -5.16 -12.19
N GLN A 417 93.02 -4.98 -11.96
CA GLN A 417 92.37 -3.68 -11.88
C GLN A 417 91.59 -3.56 -10.56
N ILE A 418 91.40 -2.34 -10.08
CA ILE A 418 90.56 -2.02 -8.92
C ILE A 418 89.60 -0.91 -9.32
N SER A 419 88.34 -1.02 -8.92
CA SER A 419 87.36 0.06 -9.10
C SER A 419 87.71 1.32 -8.29
N SER A 420 87.12 2.44 -8.67
CA SER A 420 86.90 3.56 -7.74
C SER A 420 86.16 3.08 -6.48
N PRO A 421 86.43 3.68 -5.31
CA PRO A 421 85.69 3.39 -4.09
C PRO A 421 84.29 4.00 -4.13
N GLU A 422 83.28 3.21 -3.77
CA GLU A 422 81.89 3.65 -3.59
C GLU A 422 81.57 3.69 -2.09
N THR A 423 81.01 4.81 -1.60
CA THR A 423 80.70 4.95 -0.16
C THR A 423 79.25 4.54 0.11
N VAL A 424 79.08 3.62 1.07
CA VAL A 424 77.77 3.15 1.55
C VAL A 424 77.52 3.71 2.95
N SER A 425 76.45 4.48 3.09
CA SER A 425 75.97 5.06 4.35
C SER A 425 74.63 4.45 4.74
N ILE A 426 74.48 4.06 6.01
CA ILE A 426 73.24 3.45 6.54
C ILE A 426 72.72 4.27 7.72
N THR A 427 71.47 4.72 7.66
CA THR A 427 70.80 5.47 8.75
C THR A 427 69.94 4.57 9.63
N ALA A 428 70.00 4.82 10.94
CA ALA A 428 69.06 4.24 11.90
C ALA A 428 67.65 4.85 11.69
N LYS A 429 66.62 4.04 11.92
CA LYS A 429 65.22 4.36 11.58
C LYS A 429 64.42 4.70 12.85
N GLU A 430 64.27 5.99 13.15
CA GLU A 430 63.46 6.47 14.29
C GLU A 430 61.96 6.21 14.06
N SER A 431 61.19 5.95 15.12
CA SER A 431 59.78 5.54 15.06
C SER A 431 58.81 6.65 15.47
N ASP A 432 57.83 6.93 14.61
CA ASP A 432 56.81 7.98 14.76
C ASP A 432 55.44 7.38 15.09
N LEU A 433 55.40 6.37 15.99
CA LEU A 433 54.19 5.59 16.29
C LEU A 433 52.98 6.48 16.60
N ALA A 434 51.97 6.47 15.73
CA ALA A 434 50.71 7.19 15.93
C ALA A 434 49.53 6.22 15.86
N VAL A 435 48.51 6.46 16.68
CA VAL A 435 47.32 5.59 16.79
C VAL A 435 46.07 6.47 16.68
N VAL A 436 45.13 6.07 15.81
CA VAL A 436 43.83 6.73 15.64
C VAL A 436 42.73 5.70 15.85
N MET A 437 41.77 5.99 16.76
CA MET A 437 40.62 5.12 17.02
C MET A 437 39.39 5.56 16.22
N ALA A 438 38.79 4.62 15.49
CA ALA A 438 37.54 4.79 14.77
C ALA A 438 36.48 3.78 15.25
N MET A 439 35.30 4.28 15.59
CA MET A 439 34.12 3.48 15.96
C MET A 439 32.84 4.33 15.87
N LYS A 440 31.69 3.67 15.71
CA LYS A 440 30.37 4.30 15.73
C LYS A 440 30.07 4.90 17.11
N ASP A 441 29.31 5.99 17.13
CA ASP A 441 28.91 6.64 18.39
C ASP A 441 27.79 5.88 19.10
N ALA A 442 26.98 5.11 18.35
CA ALA A 442 25.99 4.19 18.88
C ALA A 442 25.80 2.93 18.02
N VAL A 443 25.35 1.85 18.65
CA VAL A 443 24.88 0.59 18.02
C VAL A 443 23.59 0.10 18.69
N THR A 444 22.84 -0.78 18.04
CA THR A 444 21.70 -1.46 18.67
C THR A 444 22.18 -2.65 19.47
N GLU A 445 21.52 -2.94 20.59
CA GLU A 445 21.69 -4.21 21.30
C GLU A 445 21.57 -5.41 20.35
N GLY A 446 22.53 -6.32 20.43
CA GLY A 446 22.67 -7.52 19.62
C GLY A 446 23.32 -7.32 18.24
N ASP A 447 23.47 -6.08 17.76
CA ASP A 447 24.33 -5.78 16.61
C ASP A 447 25.81 -5.99 16.99
N ALA A 448 26.65 -6.26 15.99
CA ALA A 448 28.10 -6.35 16.18
C ALA A 448 28.71 -4.97 16.48
N LEU A 449 29.42 -4.87 17.61
CA LEU A 449 30.20 -3.68 17.98
C LEU A 449 31.62 -3.86 17.46
N ARG A 450 32.09 -2.92 16.64
CA ARG A 450 33.45 -2.92 16.08
C ARG A 450 34.19 -1.65 16.48
N VAL A 451 35.42 -1.81 16.96
CA VAL A 451 36.35 -0.72 17.25
C VAL A 451 37.62 -0.94 16.44
N VAL A 452 38.02 0.04 15.66
CA VAL A 452 39.22 -0.01 14.80
C VAL A 452 40.25 0.94 15.37
N CYS A 453 41.50 0.49 15.49
CA CYS A 453 42.65 1.35 15.76
C CYS A 453 43.63 1.24 14.61
N SER A 454 43.72 2.33 13.85
CA SER A 454 44.66 2.51 12.74
C SER A 454 45.99 3.00 13.28
N VAL A 455 47.09 2.37 12.86
CA VAL A 455 48.43 2.65 13.36
C VAL A 455 49.34 3.06 12.20
N SER A 456 50.10 4.13 12.40
CA SER A 456 51.06 4.66 11.42
C SER A 456 52.40 4.98 12.08
N GLY A 457 53.45 5.19 11.28
CA GLY A 457 54.78 5.62 11.75
C GLY A 457 55.66 4.53 12.40
N PHE A 458 55.08 3.36 12.71
CA PHE A 458 55.77 2.20 13.30
C PHE A 458 56.83 1.57 12.37
N LYS A 459 57.84 0.96 12.98
CA LYS A 459 58.99 0.30 12.36
C LYS A 459 59.16 -1.17 12.79
N GLY A 460 58.77 -1.51 14.03
CA GLY A 460 58.79 -2.87 14.57
C GLY A 460 57.42 -3.56 14.60
N PRO A 461 57.36 -4.88 14.90
CA PRO A 461 56.09 -5.58 15.04
C PRO A 461 55.24 -5.03 16.20
N LEU A 462 53.93 -5.09 16.03
CA LEU A 462 52.95 -4.41 16.88
C LEU A 462 52.08 -5.41 17.66
N SER A 463 51.84 -5.12 18.94
CA SER A 463 50.79 -5.76 19.74
C SER A 463 49.73 -4.74 20.14
N VAL A 464 48.47 -5.14 20.24
CA VAL A 464 47.37 -4.30 20.76
C VAL A 464 46.71 -4.94 21.97
N SER A 465 46.38 -4.15 22.99
CA SER A 465 45.47 -4.54 24.08
C SER A 465 44.27 -3.61 24.14
N TRP A 466 43.08 -4.19 24.24
CA TRP A 466 41.81 -3.49 24.28
C TRP A 466 41.26 -3.49 25.70
N GLN A 467 40.80 -2.33 26.16
CA GLN A 467 40.19 -2.15 27.48
C GLN A 467 38.84 -1.45 27.37
N HIS A 468 37.92 -1.76 28.30
CA HIS A 468 36.60 -1.15 28.42
C HIS A 468 36.40 -0.64 29.84
N LYS A 469 35.83 0.57 29.98
CA LYS A 469 35.16 1.00 31.20
C LYS A 469 33.71 1.35 30.88
N LYS A 470 32.79 0.93 31.74
CA LYS A 470 31.35 1.16 31.55
C LYS A 470 30.95 2.60 31.92
N ASP A 471 31.35 3.02 33.11
CA ASP A 471 30.96 4.30 33.70
C ASP A 471 32.18 5.24 33.77
N SER A 472 31.96 6.56 33.77
CA SER A 472 33.05 7.55 33.70
C SER A 472 34.01 7.52 34.90
N GLY A 473 33.51 7.10 36.08
CA GLY A 473 34.30 6.88 37.30
C GLY A 473 34.78 5.44 37.52
N ALA A 474 34.52 4.51 36.59
CA ALA A 474 35.02 3.14 36.68
C ALA A 474 36.45 3.02 36.13
N SER A 475 37.23 2.08 36.66
CA SER A 475 38.52 1.70 36.07
C SER A 475 38.33 1.00 34.72
N PHE A 476 39.34 1.11 33.86
CA PHE A 476 39.43 0.28 32.66
C PHE A 476 39.66 -1.18 33.06
N SER A 477 38.94 -2.08 32.40
CA SER A 477 39.07 -3.54 32.51
C SER A 477 39.45 -4.11 31.16
N ASP A 478 40.29 -5.14 31.13
CA ASP A 478 40.73 -5.74 29.87
C ASP A 478 39.56 -6.41 29.13
N VAL A 479 39.57 -6.27 27.81
CA VAL A 479 38.65 -6.97 26.90
C VAL A 479 39.38 -8.16 26.30
N ILE A 480 40.50 -7.89 25.63
CA ILE A 480 41.33 -8.88 24.92
C ILE A 480 42.66 -8.25 24.46
N SER A 481 43.72 -9.04 24.31
CA SER A 481 44.98 -8.65 23.68
C SER A 481 45.28 -9.46 22.41
N LEU A 482 46.12 -8.90 21.54
CA LEU A 482 46.71 -9.56 20.39
C LEU A 482 48.22 -9.33 20.46
N THR A 483 49.01 -10.41 20.54
CA THR A 483 50.48 -10.32 20.63
C THR A 483 51.10 -9.86 19.32
N HIS A 484 52.39 -9.51 19.37
CA HIS A 484 53.18 -9.17 18.19
C HIS A 484 53.36 -10.34 17.20
N GLU A 485 52.97 -11.55 17.59
CA GLU A 485 52.95 -12.78 16.78
C GLU A 485 51.55 -13.02 16.15
N GLY A 486 50.58 -12.12 16.39
CA GLY A 486 49.19 -12.30 15.95
C GLY A 486 48.37 -13.30 16.80
N VAL A 487 48.83 -13.64 18.01
CA VAL A 487 48.13 -14.59 18.90
C VAL A 487 47.19 -13.84 19.85
N MET A 488 45.90 -14.23 19.88
CA MET A 488 44.93 -13.69 20.83
C MET A 488 45.22 -14.19 22.26
N LYS A 489 45.34 -13.26 23.23
CA LYS A 489 45.58 -13.57 24.65
C LYS A 489 44.74 -12.64 25.55
N ASP A 490 44.85 -12.83 26.86
CA ASP A 490 44.34 -11.92 27.91
C ASP A 490 42.85 -11.52 27.77
N VAL A 491 41.99 -12.49 27.41
CA VAL A 491 40.55 -12.27 27.34
C VAL A 491 40.01 -11.99 28.75
N GLY A 492 39.51 -10.78 28.97
CA GLY A 492 38.98 -10.35 30.25
C GLY A 492 37.82 -11.22 30.72
N SER A 493 37.72 -11.45 32.03
CA SER A 493 36.77 -12.39 32.65
C SER A 493 35.31 -12.19 32.21
N ARG A 494 34.91 -10.93 31.96
CA ARG A 494 33.59 -10.54 31.46
C ARG A 494 33.29 -11.01 30.03
N TYR A 495 34.32 -11.25 29.24
CA TYR A 495 34.27 -11.50 27.80
C TYR A 495 34.58 -12.95 27.41
N GLN A 496 35.10 -13.77 28.34
CA GLN A 496 35.49 -15.16 28.08
C GLN A 496 34.36 -16.07 27.56
N SER A 497 33.11 -15.81 27.95
CA SER A 497 31.93 -16.55 27.47
C SER A 497 31.27 -15.95 26.23
N ARG A 498 31.92 -14.98 25.57
CA ARG A 498 31.36 -14.22 24.44
C ARG A 498 32.23 -14.36 23.20
N ASN A 499 31.59 -14.26 22.02
CA ASN A 499 32.32 -14.24 20.75
C ASN A 499 33.00 -12.87 20.56
N VAL A 500 34.21 -12.75 21.13
CA VAL A 500 35.12 -11.62 20.98
C VAL A 500 36.23 -12.02 20.03
N GLN A 501 36.43 -11.22 18.99
CA GLN A 501 37.43 -11.48 17.95
C GLN A 501 38.32 -10.26 17.78
N THR A 502 39.58 -10.48 17.45
CA THR A 502 40.49 -9.43 17.01
C THR A 502 41.09 -9.77 15.66
N PHE A 503 41.22 -8.75 14.83
CA PHE A 503 41.80 -8.85 13.49
C PHE A 503 42.93 -7.83 13.37
N HIS A 504 43.94 -8.16 12.58
CA HIS A 504 44.98 -7.23 12.17
C HIS A 504 45.07 -7.23 10.65
N SER A 505 45.47 -6.10 10.06
CA SER A 505 45.81 -6.00 8.64
C SER A 505 47.31 -5.72 8.46
N PRO A 506 47.90 -6.05 7.30
CA PRO A 506 49.29 -5.69 6.98
C PRO A 506 49.56 -4.17 7.06
N ALA A 507 48.53 -3.35 6.85
CA ALA A 507 48.58 -1.89 6.92
C ALA A 507 48.55 -1.32 8.37
N GLY A 508 48.66 -2.15 9.41
CA GLY A 508 48.70 -1.70 10.80
C GLY A 508 47.33 -1.37 11.42
N ASN A 509 46.21 -1.72 10.78
CA ASN A 509 44.89 -1.55 11.37
C ASN A 509 44.54 -2.76 12.24
N PHE A 510 44.21 -2.52 13.50
CA PHE A 510 43.68 -3.52 14.43
C PHE A 510 42.19 -3.32 14.64
N THR A 511 41.39 -4.39 14.58
CA THR A 511 39.95 -4.34 14.84
C THR A 511 39.59 -5.25 16.00
N LEU A 512 38.87 -4.72 16.98
CA LEU A 512 38.11 -5.49 17.98
C LEU A 512 36.67 -5.65 17.47
N GLU A 513 36.14 -6.87 17.56
CA GLU A 513 34.74 -7.16 17.27
C GLU A 513 34.07 -7.94 18.41
N LEU A 514 32.96 -7.39 18.92
CA LEU A 514 32.01 -8.09 19.80
C LEU A 514 30.80 -8.48 18.95
N GLY A 515 30.67 -9.77 18.61
CA GLY A 515 29.71 -10.22 17.58
C GLY A 515 28.21 -10.07 17.93
N ALA A 516 27.88 -9.75 19.18
CA ALA A 516 26.54 -9.34 19.60
C ALA A 516 26.65 -8.48 20.86
N SER A 517 26.42 -7.18 20.73
CA SER A 517 26.53 -6.20 21.81
C SER A 517 25.41 -6.33 22.84
N ALA A 518 25.70 -6.00 24.10
CA ALA A 518 24.74 -5.87 25.18
C ALA A 518 24.67 -4.42 25.63
N THR A 519 23.56 -3.97 26.22
CA THR A 519 23.44 -2.62 26.82
C THR A 519 24.58 -2.31 27.80
N SER A 520 25.07 -3.34 28.49
CA SER A 520 26.20 -3.28 29.42
C SER A 520 27.56 -2.97 28.78
N ASP A 521 27.69 -3.12 27.46
CA ASP A 521 28.91 -2.86 26.69
C ASP A 521 29.06 -1.38 26.31
N SER A 522 28.04 -0.57 26.60
CA SER A 522 28.14 0.90 26.57
C SER A 522 29.27 1.38 27.47
N GLY A 523 29.89 2.50 27.11
CA GLY A 523 31.00 3.09 27.86
C GLY A 523 32.15 3.50 26.94
N GLU A 524 33.35 3.61 27.51
CA GLU A 524 34.55 4.04 26.79
C GLU A 524 35.47 2.84 26.53
N TYR A 525 35.83 2.65 25.26
CA TYR A 525 36.84 1.69 24.83
C TYR A 525 38.17 2.39 24.66
N LYS A 526 39.25 1.71 25.02
CA LYS A 526 40.64 2.14 24.83
C LYS A 526 41.41 1.06 24.11
N CYS A 527 42.17 1.45 23.09
CA CYS A 527 43.19 0.59 22.50
C CYS A 527 44.56 1.12 22.91
N ILE A 528 45.44 0.20 23.26
CA ILE A 528 46.83 0.48 23.63
C ILE A 528 47.68 -0.34 22.67
N VAL A 529 48.44 0.33 21.80
CA VAL A 529 49.31 -0.31 20.82
C VAL A 529 50.75 -0.15 21.29
N SER A 530 51.45 -1.27 21.43
CA SER A 530 52.89 -1.32 21.73
C SER A 530 53.66 -1.80 20.51
N GLU A 531 54.69 -1.05 20.15
CA GLU A 531 55.72 -1.44 19.20
C GLU A 531 56.86 -2.19 19.93
N TRP A 532 57.39 -3.23 19.30
CA TRP A 532 58.46 -4.06 19.85
C TRP A 532 59.73 -3.99 19.00
N THR A 533 60.88 -4.05 19.65
CA THR A 533 62.19 -4.16 19.01
C THR A 533 62.97 -5.36 19.56
N VAL A 534 63.77 -5.98 18.69
CA VAL A 534 64.65 -7.10 19.05
C VAL A 534 65.88 -6.55 19.77
N GLN A 535 66.19 -7.05 20.96
CA GLN A 535 67.43 -6.74 21.67
C GLN A 535 68.59 -7.62 21.20
N SER A 536 69.83 -7.23 21.50
CA SER A 536 71.04 -7.96 21.07
C SER A 536 71.20 -9.39 21.60
N ASN A 537 70.39 -9.78 22.59
CA ASN A 537 70.28 -11.15 23.10
C ASN A 537 69.13 -11.97 22.45
N GLY A 538 68.41 -11.40 21.49
CA GLY A 538 67.24 -11.99 20.84
C GLY A 538 65.91 -11.78 21.58
N GLU A 539 65.90 -11.13 22.75
CA GLU A 539 64.65 -10.87 23.49
C GLU A 539 63.87 -9.69 22.89
N MET A 540 62.54 -9.79 22.91
CA MET A 540 61.65 -8.73 22.41
C MET A 540 61.32 -7.72 23.52
N LYS A 541 61.68 -6.45 23.30
CA LYS A 541 61.38 -5.35 24.22
C LYS A 541 60.37 -4.38 23.63
N LYS A 542 59.43 -3.89 24.45
CA LYS A 542 58.56 -2.76 24.06
C LYS A 542 59.39 -1.49 23.89
N ALA A 543 59.34 -0.89 22.70
CA ALA A 543 60.00 0.36 22.38
C ALA A 543 59.07 1.56 22.66
N ASN A 544 57.99 1.67 21.88
CA ASN A 544 56.99 2.73 22.00
C ASN A 544 55.63 2.16 22.38
N THR A 545 54.78 2.96 23.04
CA THR A 545 53.40 2.56 23.35
C THR A 545 52.47 3.77 23.36
N HIS A 546 51.52 3.79 22.44
CA HIS A 546 50.51 4.85 22.31
C HIS A 546 49.10 4.29 22.51
N SER A 547 48.16 5.17 22.91
CA SER A 547 46.77 4.77 23.13
C SER A 547 45.79 5.82 22.67
N GLN A 548 44.59 5.36 22.28
CA GLN A 548 43.42 6.18 22.02
C GLN A 548 42.20 5.58 22.68
N GLN A 549 41.20 6.44 22.95
CA GLN A 549 39.95 6.04 23.59
C GLN A 549 38.77 6.82 23.00
N LYS A 550 37.60 6.16 22.90
CA LYS A 550 36.35 6.77 22.44
C LYS A 550 35.16 6.07 23.11
N ALA A 551 34.07 6.80 23.30
CA ALA A 551 32.84 6.29 23.94
C ALA A 551 31.75 5.87 22.93
N ILE A 552 30.98 4.84 23.29
CA ILE A 552 29.86 4.28 22.52
C ILE A 552 28.64 4.01 23.40
N ILE A 553 27.46 4.19 22.84
CA ILE A 553 26.17 3.86 23.47
C ILE A 553 25.55 2.64 22.77
N VAL A 554 25.16 1.62 23.54
CA VAL A 554 24.39 0.48 23.04
C VAL A 554 22.91 0.68 23.38
N ASN A 555 22.12 1.05 22.38
CA ASN A 555 20.69 1.31 22.52
C ASN A 555 19.91 -0.01 22.65
N SER A 556 19.11 -0.16 23.72
CA SER A 556 18.23 -1.32 23.86
C SER A 556 17.15 -1.35 22.77
N VAL A 557 16.73 -2.56 22.38
CA VAL A 557 15.62 -2.74 21.42
C VAL A 557 14.35 -2.04 21.94
N GLU A 558 14.11 -2.10 23.25
CA GLU A 558 12.98 -1.45 23.91
C GLU A 558 12.99 0.07 23.77
N SER A 559 14.14 0.75 23.90
CA SER A 559 14.17 2.22 23.82
C SER A 559 13.84 2.73 22.41
N LEU A 560 14.24 1.98 21.38
CA LEU A 560 14.03 2.31 19.98
C LEU A 560 12.62 1.91 19.47
N MET A 561 12.02 0.85 20.03
CA MET A 561 10.72 0.36 19.59
C MET A 561 9.58 1.33 19.93
N LYS A 562 8.74 1.66 18.93
CA LYS A 562 7.52 2.48 19.07
C LYS A 562 6.35 1.78 18.38
N VAL A 563 5.25 1.60 19.12
CA VAL A 563 4.03 0.93 18.64
C VAL A 563 2.90 1.96 18.65
N SER A 564 2.13 2.05 17.55
CA SER A 564 0.96 2.93 17.48
C SER A 564 -0.18 2.28 16.69
N LEU A 565 -1.41 2.53 17.10
CA LEU A 565 -2.62 1.98 16.47
C LEU A 565 -3.47 3.11 15.91
N LYS A 566 -3.77 3.04 14.61
CA LYS A 566 -4.49 4.08 13.87
C LYS A 566 -5.57 3.47 12.99
N SER A 567 -6.62 4.24 12.69
CA SER A 567 -7.61 3.89 11.69
C SER A 567 -8.12 5.15 11.00
N ARG A 568 -8.51 5.04 9.73
CA ARG A 568 -9.27 6.07 9.01
C ARG A 568 -10.77 5.81 9.06
N THR A 569 -11.18 4.62 9.49
CA THR A 569 -12.55 4.09 9.52
C THR A 569 -12.95 3.70 10.95
N SER A 570 -12.56 4.51 11.94
CA SER A 570 -12.91 4.28 13.35
C SER A 570 -14.38 4.54 13.66
N THR A 571 -15.08 5.33 12.85
CA THR A 571 -16.52 5.55 12.95
C THR A 571 -17.17 5.17 11.63
N VAL A 572 -17.98 4.11 11.63
CA VAL A 572 -18.62 3.57 10.42
C VAL A 572 -20.08 3.18 10.68
N PRO A 573 -20.95 3.11 9.66
CA PRO A 573 -22.23 2.46 9.80
C PRO A 573 -22.09 0.93 9.93
N ILE A 574 -23.12 0.27 10.45
CA ILE A 574 -23.26 -1.20 10.42
C ILE A 574 -23.08 -1.71 8.98
N ASP A 575 -22.50 -2.91 8.85
CA ASP A 575 -22.19 -3.58 7.58
C ASP A 575 -21.13 -2.89 6.70
N SER A 576 -20.36 -1.95 7.25
CA SER A 576 -19.21 -1.31 6.58
C SER A 576 -17.87 -1.86 7.09
N PRO A 577 -16.79 -1.79 6.29
CA PRO A 577 -15.48 -2.28 6.70
C PRO A 577 -14.77 -1.32 7.66
N VAL A 578 -14.09 -1.87 8.66
CA VAL A 578 -13.15 -1.14 9.56
C VAL A 578 -11.75 -1.68 9.34
N GLU A 579 -10.76 -0.80 9.21
CA GLU A 579 -9.35 -1.17 9.05
C GLU A 579 -8.52 -0.55 10.18
N LEU A 580 -7.89 -1.41 10.98
CA LEU A 580 -7.09 -1.06 12.15
C LEU A 580 -5.62 -1.33 11.82
N LEU A 581 -4.80 -0.28 11.80
CA LEU A 581 -3.40 -0.32 11.40
C LEU A 581 -2.49 -0.17 12.62
N CYS A 582 -1.89 -1.27 13.06
CA CYS A 582 -0.84 -1.30 14.06
C CYS A 582 0.52 -1.12 13.39
N ILE A 583 1.18 0.02 13.65
CA ILE A 583 2.49 0.37 13.08
C ILE A 583 3.56 0.19 14.15
N VAL A 584 4.55 -0.65 13.87
CA VAL A 584 5.71 -0.92 14.71
C VAL A 584 6.95 -0.32 14.06
N ARG A 585 7.57 0.67 14.70
CA ARG A 585 8.83 1.28 14.27
C ARG A 585 9.94 0.85 15.22
N GLY A 586 11.11 0.49 14.71
CA GLY A 586 12.22 0.03 15.55
C GLY A 586 13.31 -0.68 14.75
N PRO A 587 14.29 -1.29 15.44
CA PRO A 587 15.30 -2.13 14.79
C PRO A 587 14.68 -3.40 14.21
N LYS A 588 15.38 -4.03 13.26
CA LYS A 588 14.93 -5.26 12.58
C LYS A 588 15.12 -6.47 13.51
N VAL A 589 14.04 -6.90 14.15
CA VAL A 589 13.96 -8.00 15.12
C VAL A 589 12.70 -8.81 14.85
N SER A 590 12.64 -10.06 15.33
CA SER A 590 11.42 -10.88 15.20
C SER A 590 10.32 -10.31 16.09
N LEU A 591 9.10 -10.16 15.57
CA LEU A 591 7.97 -9.56 16.28
C LEU A 591 6.88 -10.60 16.52
N ALA A 592 6.42 -10.72 17.77
CA ALA A 592 5.13 -11.35 18.08
C ALA A 592 4.08 -10.25 18.31
N VAL A 593 2.84 -10.48 17.86
CA VAL A 593 1.76 -9.48 17.92
C VAL A 593 0.49 -10.08 18.46
N ARG A 594 -0.13 -9.42 19.44
CA ARG A 594 -1.41 -9.81 20.04
C ARG A 594 -2.43 -8.70 19.84
N TRP A 595 -3.52 -9.01 19.14
CA TRP A 595 -4.65 -8.09 18.97
C TRP A 595 -5.66 -8.29 20.08
N MET A 596 -6.01 -7.18 20.72
CA MET A 596 -6.82 -7.15 21.93
C MET A 596 -8.04 -6.23 21.71
N PHE A 597 -9.21 -6.67 22.18
CA PHE A 597 -10.48 -5.96 22.05
C PHE A 597 -11.27 -5.97 23.36
N GLN A 598 -11.78 -4.81 23.72
CA GLN A 598 -12.62 -4.56 24.88
C GLN A 598 -13.97 -4.01 24.41
N PRO A 599 -15.08 -4.76 24.55
CA PRO A 599 -16.42 -4.28 24.18
C PRO A 599 -16.80 -2.99 24.90
N ARG A 600 -17.58 -2.11 24.26
CA ARG A 600 -17.95 -0.78 24.78
C ARG A 600 -18.51 -0.78 26.22
N ASN A 601 -19.27 -1.80 26.58
CA ASN A 601 -19.94 -1.92 27.89
C ASN A 601 -19.19 -2.88 28.85
N SER A 602 -17.92 -3.17 28.58
CA SER A 602 -17.09 -4.11 29.36
C SER A 602 -15.76 -3.47 29.76
N THR A 603 -15.23 -3.89 30.91
CA THR A 603 -13.84 -3.63 31.33
C THR A 603 -12.90 -4.78 30.99
N VAL A 604 -13.44 -5.92 30.54
CA VAL A 604 -12.67 -7.12 30.20
C VAL A 604 -12.14 -6.98 28.77
N GLN A 605 -10.82 -6.98 28.64
CA GLN A 605 -10.12 -7.05 27.37
C GLN A 605 -9.90 -8.52 26.97
N THR A 606 -10.14 -8.83 25.70
CA THR A 606 -10.11 -10.19 25.14
C THR A 606 -9.17 -10.26 23.94
N ASN A 607 -8.54 -11.41 23.70
CA ASN A 607 -7.67 -11.59 22.53
C ASN A 607 -8.51 -11.95 21.29
N ILE A 608 -8.27 -11.27 20.17
CA ILE A 608 -8.83 -11.63 18.86
C ILE A 608 -7.97 -12.69 18.19
N LEU A 609 -6.67 -12.37 18.04
CA LEU A 609 -5.65 -13.23 17.45
C LEU A 609 -4.29 -12.93 18.06
N SER A 610 -3.39 -13.91 18.02
CA SER A 610 -1.97 -13.74 18.30
C SER A 610 -1.10 -14.36 17.22
N ILE A 611 -0.02 -13.66 16.87
CA ILE A 611 1.05 -14.08 15.96
C ILE A 611 2.29 -14.31 16.83
N SER A 612 2.93 -15.48 16.75
CA SER A 612 4.19 -15.75 17.44
C SER A 612 5.37 -15.07 16.74
N HIS A 613 6.54 -15.02 17.41
CA HIS A 613 7.79 -14.55 16.79
C HIS A 613 8.32 -15.51 15.70
N THR A 614 7.78 -16.74 15.63
CA THR A 614 8.04 -17.73 14.58
C THR A 614 7.05 -17.66 13.41
N GLY A 615 6.02 -16.80 13.50
CA GLY A 615 4.99 -16.63 12.46
C GLY A 615 3.75 -17.51 12.60
N GLU A 616 3.64 -18.31 13.66
CA GLU A 616 2.44 -19.11 13.95
C GLU A 616 1.27 -18.20 14.35
N MET A 617 0.09 -18.45 13.78
CA MET A 617 -1.11 -17.66 14.05
C MET A 617 -2.15 -18.47 14.83
N ALA A 618 -2.61 -17.93 15.95
CA ALA A 618 -3.65 -18.50 16.78
C ALA A 618 -4.83 -17.53 16.91
N TRP A 619 -5.98 -17.90 16.34
CA TRP A 619 -7.24 -17.18 16.51
C TRP A 619 -7.90 -17.53 17.85
N ARG A 620 -8.69 -16.59 18.37
CA ARG A 620 -9.51 -16.73 19.59
C ARG A 620 -10.94 -16.21 19.37
N ALA A 621 -11.12 -15.22 18.49
CA ALA A 621 -12.41 -14.88 17.90
C ALA A 621 -12.70 -15.71 16.63
N ASP A 622 -13.94 -15.69 16.14
CA ASP A 622 -14.29 -16.29 14.84
C ASP A 622 -13.54 -15.57 13.69
N GLN A 623 -12.72 -16.33 12.98
CA GLN A 623 -11.91 -15.89 11.85
C GLN A 623 -12.77 -15.33 10.69
N ARG A 624 -14.05 -15.68 10.57
CA ARG A 624 -14.93 -15.12 9.52
C ARG A 624 -15.18 -13.62 9.67
N ASN A 625 -15.03 -13.11 10.90
CA ASN A 625 -15.37 -11.73 11.25
C ASN A 625 -14.18 -10.77 11.13
N TYR A 626 -12.97 -11.30 10.84
CA TYR A 626 -11.71 -10.57 10.85
C TYR A 626 -10.78 -11.05 9.72
N GLN A 627 -10.00 -10.14 9.16
CA GLN A 627 -8.96 -10.43 8.18
C GLN A 627 -7.65 -9.79 8.64
N LEU A 628 -6.52 -10.44 8.36
CA LEU A 628 -5.19 -9.98 8.73
C LEU A 628 -4.36 -9.76 7.47
N SER A 629 -3.64 -8.63 7.41
CA SER A 629 -2.58 -8.38 6.45
C SER A 629 -1.33 -7.88 7.17
N ILE A 630 -0.15 -8.22 6.65
CA ILE A 630 1.14 -7.84 7.23
C ILE A 630 2.01 -7.27 6.10
N GLN A 631 2.53 -6.07 6.30
CA GLN A 631 3.43 -5.41 5.36
C GLN A 631 4.71 -4.96 6.10
N ALA A 632 5.84 -5.57 5.77
CA ALA A 632 7.15 -5.16 6.26
C ALA A 632 7.76 -4.11 5.32
N GLN A 633 8.18 -2.98 5.88
CA GLN A 633 8.94 -1.93 5.17
C GLN A 633 10.36 -1.84 5.77
N PRO A 634 11.31 -1.11 5.13
CA PRO A 634 12.69 -1.04 5.63
C PRO A 634 12.85 -0.46 7.05
N THR A 635 11.90 0.37 7.50
CA THR A 635 11.95 1.14 8.77
C THR A 635 10.77 0.91 9.71
N ASP A 636 9.65 0.34 9.23
CA ASP A 636 8.51 -0.03 10.06
C ASP A 636 7.76 -1.27 9.53
N THR A 637 7.02 -1.93 10.42
CA THR A 637 6.19 -3.11 10.10
C THR A 637 4.73 -2.81 10.45
N HIS A 638 3.86 -3.08 9.50
CA HIS A 638 2.44 -2.74 9.55
C HIS A 638 1.64 -4.03 9.68
N PHE A 639 0.91 -4.16 10.78
CA PHE A 639 -0.08 -5.22 10.98
C PHE A 639 -1.46 -4.60 10.84
N THR A 640 -2.24 -5.07 9.87
CA THR A 640 -3.58 -4.56 9.57
C THR A 640 -4.62 -5.59 9.95
N LEU A 641 -5.42 -5.29 10.98
CA LEU A 641 -6.62 -6.04 11.32
C LEU A 641 -7.82 -5.37 10.67
N LYS A 642 -8.49 -6.09 9.76
CA LYS A 642 -9.67 -5.62 9.05
C LYS A 642 -10.91 -6.36 9.56
N VAL A 643 -11.97 -5.61 9.90
CA VAL A 643 -13.32 -6.13 10.11
C VAL A 643 -14.07 -5.92 8.80
N PRO A 644 -14.41 -6.96 8.02
CA PRO A 644 -14.98 -6.76 6.69
C PRO A 644 -16.40 -6.18 6.71
N ARG A 645 -17.20 -6.53 7.73
CA ARG A 645 -18.60 -6.14 7.91
C ARG A 645 -18.85 -5.83 9.38
N ALA A 646 -18.84 -4.55 9.77
CA ALA A 646 -18.93 -4.16 11.17
C ALA A 646 -20.30 -4.47 11.80
N SER A 647 -20.30 -5.24 12.88
CA SER A 647 -21.43 -5.50 13.77
C SER A 647 -21.44 -4.59 14.99
N LYS A 648 -22.60 -4.43 15.65
CA LYS A 648 -22.69 -3.69 16.90
C LYS A 648 -21.94 -4.36 18.06
N GLN A 649 -21.77 -5.69 18.04
CA GLN A 649 -20.95 -6.42 19.01
C GLN A 649 -19.46 -6.06 18.95
N GLN A 650 -18.99 -5.60 17.79
CA GLN A 650 -17.59 -5.25 17.52
C GLN A 650 -17.27 -3.78 17.88
N GLU A 651 -18.24 -3.05 18.44
CA GLU A 651 -18.06 -1.69 18.97
C GLU A 651 -17.33 -1.73 20.32
N GLY A 652 -16.23 -0.97 20.44
CA GLY A 652 -15.39 -1.00 21.63
C GLY A 652 -14.00 -0.43 21.39
N GLN A 653 -13.07 -0.75 22.28
CA GLN A 653 -11.67 -0.31 22.21
C GLN A 653 -10.78 -1.44 21.73
N TYR A 654 -9.91 -1.14 20.77
CA TYR A 654 -8.91 -2.03 20.21
C TYR A 654 -7.51 -1.59 20.63
N GLN A 655 -6.62 -2.57 20.76
CA GLN A 655 -5.20 -2.35 21.08
C GLN A 655 -4.36 -3.46 20.43
N CYS A 656 -3.16 -3.14 19.98
CA CYS A 656 -2.15 -4.15 19.66
C CYS A 656 -1.05 -4.14 20.72
N GLN A 657 -0.68 -5.32 21.20
CA GLN A 657 0.52 -5.56 22.00
C GLN A 657 1.56 -6.20 21.09
N VAL A 658 2.81 -5.73 21.18
CA VAL A 658 3.92 -6.17 20.34
C VAL A 658 5.13 -6.48 21.20
N ASP A 659 5.65 -7.68 21.01
CA ASP A 659 6.81 -8.21 21.72
C ASP A 659 7.94 -8.39 20.71
N ALA A 660 9.13 -7.87 21.03
CA ALA A 660 10.32 -7.99 20.19
C ALA A 660 11.25 -9.09 20.71
N TYR A 661 11.70 -9.96 19.81
CA TYR A 661 12.58 -11.09 20.10
C TYR A 661 13.87 -11.02 19.30
N GLN A 662 14.99 -11.34 19.94
CA GLN A 662 16.30 -11.40 19.32
C GLN A 662 17.03 -12.66 19.80
N LYS A 663 17.28 -13.60 18.87
CA LYS A 663 17.75 -14.97 19.18
C LYS A 663 16.86 -15.63 20.25
N ASP A 664 15.55 -15.60 20.00
CA ASP A 664 14.47 -16.17 20.82
C ASP A 664 14.33 -15.66 22.26
N VAL A 665 15.15 -14.68 22.66
CA VAL A 665 15.01 -13.94 23.92
C VAL A 665 14.15 -12.70 23.70
N GLN A 666 13.11 -12.51 24.53
CA GLN A 666 12.31 -11.29 24.52
C GLN A 666 13.15 -10.09 24.99
N LYS A 667 13.19 -9.03 24.18
CA LYS A 667 13.94 -7.79 24.42
C LYS A 667 13.08 -6.57 24.69
N ALA A 668 11.80 -6.60 24.28
CA ALA A 668 10.85 -5.54 24.57
C ALA A 668 9.41 -6.06 24.52
N LEU A 669 8.52 -5.39 25.24
CA LEU A 669 7.06 -5.53 25.14
C LEU A 669 6.47 -4.13 25.16
N LYS A 670 5.65 -3.77 24.16
CA LYS A 670 4.92 -2.49 24.16
C LYS A 670 3.50 -2.64 23.64
N ASN A 671 2.59 -1.94 24.31
CA ASN A 671 1.21 -1.77 23.86
C ASN A 671 1.09 -0.50 23.01
N SER A 672 0.19 -0.51 22.04
CA SER A 672 -0.27 0.70 21.35
C SER A 672 -1.11 1.58 22.25
N ASN A 673 -1.41 2.79 21.78
CA ASN A 673 -2.60 3.52 22.24
C ASN A 673 -3.87 2.67 22.07
N LEU A 674 -4.85 2.90 22.92
CA LEU A 674 -6.23 2.42 22.72
C LEU A 674 -6.85 3.18 21.55
N LEU A 675 -7.67 2.49 20.76
CA LEU A 675 -8.40 3.06 19.63
C LEU A 675 -9.87 2.61 19.69
N ALA A 676 -10.78 3.57 19.87
CA ALA A 676 -12.21 3.28 19.88
C ALA A 676 -12.75 3.11 18.44
N VAL A 677 -13.52 2.06 18.22
CA VAL A 677 -14.35 1.85 17.03
C VAL A 677 -15.80 2.09 17.42
N ILE A 678 -16.49 2.95 16.67
CA ILE A 678 -17.89 3.36 16.87
C ILE A 678 -18.71 2.85 15.68
N VAL A 679 -19.75 2.08 15.96
CA VAL A 679 -20.60 1.46 14.94
C VAL A 679 -21.99 2.11 14.97
N GLN A 680 -22.31 2.86 13.92
CA GLN A 680 -23.52 3.68 13.83
C GLN A 680 -24.68 2.90 13.17
N LYS A 681 -25.88 3.03 13.73
CA LYS A 681 -27.10 2.53 13.08
C LYS A 681 -27.42 3.40 11.84
N PRO A 682 -27.87 2.82 10.71
CA PRO A 682 -28.34 3.60 9.57
C PRO A 682 -29.59 4.43 9.95
N VAL A 683 -29.77 5.57 9.28
CA VAL A 683 -30.98 6.41 9.44
C VAL A 683 -32.16 5.72 8.76
N SER A 684 -33.28 5.57 9.46
CA SER A 684 -34.49 4.99 8.86
C SER A 684 -35.04 5.87 7.74
N LYS A 685 -35.36 5.24 6.61
CA LYS A 685 -36.04 5.82 5.45
C LYS A 685 -37.51 5.42 5.40
N MET A 686 -38.02 4.73 6.43
CA MET A 686 -39.37 4.19 6.46
C MET A 686 -40.42 5.32 6.35
N SER A 687 -41.56 5.01 5.76
CA SER A 687 -42.73 5.89 5.76
C SER A 687 -44.02 5.09 5.90
N LEU A 688 -44.98 5.66 6.62
CA LEU A 688 -46.28 5.05 6.86
C LEU A 688 -47.39 5.77 6.07
N TYR A 689 -48.41 5.01 5.74
CA TYR A 689 -49.63 5.48 5.08
C TYR A 689 -50.85 4.87 5.76
N SER A 690 -51.88 5.68 6.00
CA SER A 690 -53.22 5.22 6.32
C SER A 690 -54.16 5.64 5.19
N PRO A 691 -55.05 4.76 4.69
CA PRO A 691 -55.99 5.11 3.62
C PRO A 691 -56.93 6.27 3.96
N THR A 692 -57.28 6.41 5.25
CA THR A 692 -58.25 7.41 5.73
C THR A 692 -57.78 8.02 7.06
N SER A 693 -57.69 9.34 7.13
CA SER A 693 -57.46 10.06 8.39
C SER A 693 -58.67 10.03 9.34
N ARG A 694 -59.87 9.78 8.80
CA ARG A 694 -61.13 9.72 9.55
C ARG A 694 -62.02 8.61 9.00
N LEU A 695 -62.43 7.68 9.85
CA LEU A 695 -63.31 6.56 9.54
C LEU A 695 -64.66 6.77 10.23
N GLU A 696 -65.72 6.95 9.45
CA GLU A 696 -67.09 6.98 9.96
C GLU A 696 -67.71 5.57 9.86
N THR A 697 -68.35 5.11 10.93
CA THR A 697 -69.05 3.82 10.98
C THR A 697 -70.33 3.93 11.82
N THR A 698 -71.13 2.88 11.89
CA THR A 698 -72.38 2.85 12.68
C THR A 698 -72.35 1.79 13.77
N VAL A 699 -73.15 1.97 14.82
CA VAL A 699 -73.23 1.01 15.94
C VAL A 699 -73.56 -0.41 15.44
N ASN A 700 -72.86 -1.40 15.98
CA ASN A 700 -72.86 -2.83 15.60
C ASN A 700 -72.25 -3.19 14.23
N ALA A 701 -71.71 -2.22 13.47
CA ALA A 701 -70.93 -2.52 12.28
C ALA A 701 -69.54 -3.12 12.62
N GLU A 702 -68.80 -3.50 11.58
CA GLU A 702 -67.38 -3.87 11.65
C GLU A 702 -66.54 -2.65 11.21
N ALA A 703 -65.58 -2.22 12.03
CA ALA A 703 -64.63 -1.17 11.66
C ALA A 703 -63.27 -1.78 11.29
N LYS A 704 -62.62 -1.17 10.29
CA LYS A 704 -61.38 -1.64 9.68
C LYS A 704 -60.40 -0.47 9.59
N LEU A 705 -59.40 -0.49 10.45
CA LEU A 705 -58.32 0.50 10.52
C LEU A 705 -57.08 -0.12 9.89
N GLU A 706 -56.44 0.59 8.97
CA GLU A 706 -55.32 0.07 8.19
C GLU A 706 -54.12 1.02 8.22
N CYS A 707 -52.93 0.47 8.37
CA CYS A 707 -51.67 1.17 8.19
C CYS A 707 -50.73 0.33 7.34
N SER A 708 -50.06 0.97 6.38
CA SER A 708 -49.12 0.29 5.48
C SER A 708 -47.78 1.03 5.42
N VAL A 709 -46.69 0.27 5.41
CA VAL A 709 -45.33 0.77 5.19
C VAL A 709 -45.15 0.97 3.69
N THR A 710 -45.00 2.22 3.25
CA THR A 710 -44.86 2.58 1.82
C THR A 710 -43.43 2.64 1.34
N ARG A 711 -42.49 2.77 2.27
CA ARG A 711 -41.05 2.81 2.01
C ARG A 711 -40.33 2.14 3.16
N THR A 712 -39.22 1.49 2.87
CA THR A 712 -38.36 0.83 3.86
C THR A 712 -36.93 1.33 3.75
N THR A 713 -36.12 1.10 4.78
CA THR A 713 -34.68 1.39 4.76
C THR A 713 -33.91 0.36 3.94
N THR A 714 -34.32 -0.91 4.00
CA THR A 714 -33.77 -2.03 3.23
C THR A 714 -34.89 -2.95 2.72
N ASN A 715 -34.57 -3.85 1.80
CA ASN A 715 -35.48 -4.93 1.38
C ASN A 715 -35.62 -6.05 2.42
N THR A 716 -34.69 -6.13 3.37
CA THR A 716 -34.67 -7.10 4.50
C THR A 716 -35.33 -6.58 5.78
N SER A 717 -35.84 -5.33 5.77
CA SER A 717 -36.49 -4.73 6.94
C SER A 717 -37.67 -5.57 7.44
N ARG A 718 -37.70 -5.81 8.76
CA ARG A 718 -38.86 -6.36 9.49
C ARG A 718 -39.48 -5.27 10.36
N PHE A 719 -40.68 -5.54 10.87
CA PHE A 719 -41.49 -4.55 11.58
C PHE A 719 -42.10 -5.16 12.83
N THR A 720 -42.03 -4.45 13.95
CA THR A 720 -42.99 -4.60 15.05
C THR A 720 -44.06 -3.52 14.90
N VAL A 721 -45.29 -3.83 15.28
CA VAL A 721 -46.45 -2.97 15.03
C VAL A 721 -47.35 -2.93 16.25
N THR A 722 -47.64 -1.73 16.74
CA THR A 722 -48.44 -1.47 17.93
C THR A 722 -49.65 -0.63 17.57
N TRP A 723 -50.84 -1.10 17.91
CA TRP A 723 -52.06 -0.30 17.83
C TRP A 723 -52.37 0.32 19.18
N MET A 724 -52.53 1.64 19.18
CA MET A 724 -52.84 2.46 20.35
C MET A 724 -54.25 3.07 20.22
N PHE A 725 -54.96 3.20 21.34
CA PHE A 725 -56.18 3.99 21.47
C PHE A 725 -55.90 5.16 22.42
N GLY A 726 -55.98 6.38 21.91
CA GLY A 726 -55.36 7.53 22.57
C GLY A 726 -53.90 7.25 22.90
N SER A 727 -53.52 7.36 24.17
CA SER A 727 -52.15 7.10 24.65
C SER A 727 -51.91 5.67 25.17
N GLN A 728 -52.87 4.75 25.06
CA GLN A 728 -52.76 3.40 25.63
C GLN A 728 -52.70 2.30 24.55
N MET A 729 -51.93 1.24 24.81
CA MET A 729 -51.78 0.09 23.91
C MET A 729 -53.03 -0.80 23.91
N LEU A 730 -53.61 -1.02 22.72
CA LEU A 730 -54.65 -2.02 22.48
C LEU A 730 -54.05 -3.41 22.23
N LEU A 731 -53.10 -3.49 21.30
CA LEU A 731 -52.37 -4.71 20.99
C LEU A 731 -51.05 -4.41 20.28
N ALA A 732 -50.10 -5.34 20.35
CA ALA A 732 -48.80 -5.25 19.70
C ALA A 732 -48.42 -6.57 19.04
N MET A 733 -47.73 -6.50 17.90
CA MET A 733 -47.21 -7.62 17.13
C MET A 733 -45.68 -7.57 17.13
N ASP A 734 -45.05 -8.68 17.51
CA ASP A 734 -43.59 -8.81 17.52
C ASP A 734 -43.01 -9.31 16.17
N LEU A 735 -41.68 -9.49 16.12
CA LEU A 735 -40.93 -9.83 14.90
C LEU A 735 -41.25 -11.22 14.32
N ASP A 736 -41.87 -12.09 15.12
CA ASP A 736 -42.32 -13.42 14.75
C ASP A 736 -43.84 -13.43 14.43
N ALA A 737 -44.44 -12.24 14.30
CA ALA A 737 -45.86 -11.99 14.05
C ALA A 737 -46.80 -12.49 15.17
N VAL A 738 -46.31 -12.64 16.41
CA VAL A 738 -47.14 -13.01 17.56
C VAL A 738 -47.82 -11.75 18.10
N VAL A 739 -49.15 -11.77 18.16
CA VAL A 739 -49.97 -10.66 18.67
C VAL A 739 -50.22 -10.82 20.16
N LYS A 740 -49.99 -9.74 20.92
CA LYS A 740 -50.18 -9.63 22.37
C LYS A 740 -51.15 -8.48 22.65
N PHE A 741 -52.15 -8.71 23.48
CA PHE A 741 -53.13 -7.70 23.89
C PHE A 741 -52.54 -6.76 24.95
N GLY A 742 -52.89 -5.49 24.86
CA GLY A 742 -52.43 -4.43 25.76
C GLY A 742 -53.52 -3.97 26.74
N PRO A 743 -53.17 -3.11 27.72
CA PRO A 743 -54.08 -2.76 28.82
C PRO A 743 -55.38 -2.05 28.39
N ALA A 744 -55.40 -1.41 27.21
CA ALA A 744 -56.54 -0.62 26.75
C ALA A 744 -57.67 -1.46 26.16
N ALA A 745 -57.39 -2.69 25.75
CA ALA A 745 -58.40 -3.56 25.15
C ALA A 745 -59.30 -4.15 26.23
N GLY A 746 -58.74 -4.79 27.27
CA GLY A 746 -59.52 -5.34 28.38
C GLY A 746 -60.50 -6.45 27.96
N LEU A 747 -61.10 -7.10 28.95
CA LEU A 747 -61.78 -8.40 28.76
C LEU A 747 -62.91 -8.39 27.71
N GLU A 748 -63.64 -7.28 27.53
CA GLU A 748 -64.74 -7.19 26.55
C GLU A 748 -64.29 -6.79 25.13
N MET A 749 -63.19 -6.06 24.98
CA MET A 749 -62.73 -5.60 23.65
C MET A 749 -61.61 -6.48 23.10
N ASP A 750 -60.87 -7.23 23.93
CA ASP A 750 -60.03 -8.37 23.52
C ASP A 750 -60.79 -9.36 22.62
N GLN A 751 -62.06 -9.65 22.94
CA GLN A 751 -62.91 -10.57 22.17
C GLN A 751 -63.46 -9.97 20.86
N ARG A 752 -63.35 -8.65 20.69
CA ARG A 752 -63.89 -7.90 19.55
C ARG A 752 -62.82 -7.41 18.58
N ILE A 753 -61.57 -7.29 19.02
CA ILE A 753 -60.48 -6.79 18.18
C ILE A 753 -59.63 -7.93 17.61
N ARG A 754 -59.21 -7.76 16.36
CA ARG A 754 -58.35 -8.71 15.67
C ARG A 754 -57.36 -7.97 14.79
N MET A 755 -56.09 -8.36 14.87
CA MET A 755 -55.03 -7.84 14.01
C MET A 755 -54.69 -8.85 12.92
N GLU A 756 -54.59 -8.39 11.67
CA GLU A 756 -54.21 -9.22 10.53
C GLU A 756 -53.15 -8.53 9.66
N ILE A 757 -52.22 -9.33 9.13
CA ILE A 757 -51.27 -8.91 8.10
C ILE A 757 -51.92 -9.20 6.74
N ARG A 758 -52.35 -8.16 6.01
CA ARG A 758 -53.02 -8.32 4.69
C ARG A 758 -52.02 -8.57 3.56
N GLN A 759 -50.90 -7.87 3.62
CA GLN A 759 -49.76 -7.98 2.70
C GLN A 759 -48.48 -7.81 3.53
N LYS A 760 -47.30 -8.15 2.99
CA LYS A 760 -46.01 -8.14 3.73
C LYS A 760 -45.70 -6.85 4.54
N GLN A 761 -46.33 -5.74 4.19
CA GLN A 761 -46.11 -4.40 4.76
C GLN A 761 -47.45 -3.68 5.09
N SER A 762 -48.57 -4.40 5.16
CA SER A 762 -49.90 -3.83 5.39
C SER A 762 -50.59 -4.53 6.57
N PHE A 763 -50.90 -3.73 7.60
CA PHE A 763 -51.38 -4.18 8.89
C PHE A 763 -52.77 -3.62 9.15
N GLN A 764 -53.70 -4.49 9.53
CA GLN A 764 -55.10 -4.13 9.75
C GLN A 764 -55.52 -4.46 11.18
N LEU A 765 -56.12 -3.49 11.85
CA LEU A 765 -56.91 -3.67 13.07
C LEU A 765 -58.39 -3.70 12.69
N THR A 766 -59.05 -4.81 13.03
CA THR A 766 -60.50 -4.99 12.85
C THR A 766 -61.16 -4.91 14.22
N ILE A 767 -62.26 -4.16 14.32
CA ILE A 767 -63.09 -4.05 15.52
C ILE A 767 -64.50 -4.54 15.16
N HIS A 768 -64.90 -5.68 15.72
CA HIS A 768 -66.23 -6.24 15.55
C HIS A 768 -67.23 -5.63 16.53
N GLN A 769 -68.51 -5.55 16.13
CA GLN A 769 -69.61 -5.03 16.96
C GLN A 769 -69.29 -3.65 17.57
N VAL A 770 -68.99 -2.68 16.71
CA VAL A 770 -68.51 -1.36 17.13
C VAL A 770 -69.55 -0.63 18.00
N ARG A 771 -69.09 -0.05 19.11
CA ARG A 771 -69.88 0.69 20.10
C ARG A 771 -69.58 2.18 20.02
N THR A 772 -70.48 3.03 20.51
CA THR A 772 -70.23 4.49 20.59
C THR A 772 -68.98 4.84 21.41
N SER A 773 -68.69 4.04 22.45
CA SER A 773 -67.47 4.11 23.28
C SER A 773 -66.17 3.83 22.54
N ASP A 774 -66.22 3.13 21.40
CA ASP A 774 -65.03 2.83 20.61
C ASP A 774 -64.58 4.04 19.77
N SER A 775 -65.38 5.11 19.71
CA SER A 775 -65.03 6.36 19.02
C SER A 775 -63.82 7.03 19.66
N GLY A 776 -62.87 7.49 18.85
CA GLY A 776 -61.67 8.17 19.33
C GLY A 776 -60.50 8.09 18.36
N GLN A 777 -59.33 8.49 18.83
CA GLN A 777 -58.10 8.50 18.04
C GLN A 777 -57.38 7.16 18.16
N TYR A 778 -57.19 6.49 17.03
CA TYR A 778 -56.36 5.30 16.93
C TYR A 778 -55.02 5.67 16.30
N HIS A 779 -53.93 5.09 16.80
CA HIS A 779 -52.60 5.22 16.21
C HIS A 779 -52.05 3.84 15.87
N CYS A 780 -51.52 3.67 14.67
CA CYS A 780 -50.66 2.56 14.34
C CYS A 780 -49.22 3.05 14.43
N GLU A 781 -48.48 2.55 15.42
CA GLU A 781 -47.05 2.75 15.56
C GLU A 781 -46.30 1.57 14.95
N VAL A 782 -45.28 1.85 14.15
CA VAL A 782 -44.43 0.84 13.49
C VAL A 782 -42.98 1.15 13.81
N GLU A 783 -42.24 0.16 14.27
CA GLU A 783 -40.80 0.22 14.49
C GLU A 783 -40.09 -0.68 13.48
N GLU A 784 -39.07 -0.14 12.80
CA GLU A 784 -38.31 -0.86 11.78
C GLU A 784 -37.10 -1.56 12.41
N TRP A 785 -36.94 -2.85 12.08
CA TRP A 785 -35.86 -3.70 12.57
C TRP A 785 -35.00 -4.21 11.42
N LEU A 786 -33.69 -4.15 11.63
CA LEU A 786 -32.66 -4.67 10.73
C LEU A 786 -31.81 -5.71 11.48
N GLN A 787 -31.23 -6.63 10.73
CA GLN A 787 -30.28 -7.62 11.25
C GLN A 787 -28.85 -7.18 10.91
N ASP A 788 -27.93 -7.30 11.87
CA ASP A 788 -26.53 -6.98 11.66
C ASP A 788 -25.74 -8.16 11.02
N PRO A 789 -24.46 -7.96 10.62
CA PRO A 789 -23.67 -9.02 9.98
C PRO A 789 -23.43 -10.29 10.80
N LEU A 790 -23.62 -10.27 12.12
CA LEU A 790 -23.47 -11.42 13.02
C LEU A 790 -24.80 -12.08 13.39
N GLY A 791 -25.93 -11.50 12.97
CA GLY A 791 -27.28 -12.05 13.17
C GLY A 791 -28.12 -11.31 14.21
N ASP A 792 -27.59 -10.28 14.86
CA ASP A 792 -28.33 -9.55 15.91
C ASP A 792 -29.36 -8.60 15.31
N TRP A 793 -30.59 -8.64 15.83
CA TRP A 793 -31.64 -7.70 15.46
C TRP A 793 -31.51 -6.39 16.24
N TYR A 794 -31.59 -5.26 15.53
CA TYR A 794 -31.61 -3.94 16.12
C TYR A 794 -32.70 -3.06 15.51
N SER A 795 -33.41 -2.32 16.37
CA SER A 795 -34.42 -1.36 15.90
C SER A 795 -33.83 -0.02 15.46
N LEU A 796 -34.55 0.66 14.59
CA LEU A 796 -34.34 2.04 14.18
C LEU A 796 -35.34 2.96 14.88
N LYS A 797 -35.78 4.04 14.22
CA LYS A 797 -36.77 4.98 14.75
C LYS A 797 -38.18 4.44 14.49
N ASN A 798 -39.06 4.49 15.50
CA ASN A 798 -40.49 4.27 15.30
C ASN A 798 -41.17 5.45 14.60
N MET A 799 -42.25 5.18 13.88
CA MET A 799 -43.14 6.18 13.29
C MET A 799 -44.59 5.77 13.55
N SER A 800 -45.49 6.74 13.53
CA SER A 800 -46.92 6.48 13.75
C SER A 800 -47.79 7.21 12.74
N VAL A 801 -48.96 6.62 12.47
CA VAL A 801 -50.04 7.23 11.68
C VAL A 801 -51.35 7.15 12.47
N SER A 802 -52.14 8.21 12.40
CA SER A 802 -53.33 8.40 13.23
C SER A 802 -54.61 8.39 12.38
N THR A 803 -55.62 7.63 12.80
CA THR A 803 -56.96 7.63 12.21
C THR A 803 -58.02 7.90 13.29
N GLU A 804 -58.87 8.91 13.09
CA GLU A 804 -60.01 9.18 13.98
C GLU A 804 -61.17 8.25 13.61
N MET A 805 -61.71 7.48 14.56
CA MET A 805 -62.92 6.70 14.35
C MET A 805 -64.13 7.39 14.98
N VAL A 806 -65.20 7.57 14.21
CA VAL A 806 -66.45 8.22 14.65
C VAL A 806 -67.63 7.30 14.41
N VAL A 807 -68.32 6.92 15.48
CA VAL A 807 -69.44 5.97 15.46
C VAL A 807 -70.76 6.72 15.52
N LYS A 808 -71.59 6.59 14.48
CA LYS A 808 -72.90 7.23 14.35
C LYS A 808 -74.04 6.27 14.75
N GLU A 809 -75.09 6.83 15.32
CA GLU A 809 -76.36 6.13 15.53
C GLU A 809 -77.19 6.07 14.23
N LYS A 810 -78.18 5.17 14.17
CA LYS A 810 -79.00 4.94 12.97
C LYS A 810 -80.16 5.93 12.92
N GLU A 811 -80.45 6.49 11.74
CA GLU A 811 -81.53 7.47 11.55
C GLU A 811 -82.93 6.82 11.60
N ILE A 812 -83.89 7.51 12.22
CA ILE A 812 -85.31 7.14 12.22
C ILE A 812 -86.00 7.66 10.95
N LYS A 813 -86.67 6.77 10.21
CA LYS A 813 -87.33 7.06 8.91
C LYS A 813 -88.74 6.48 8.76
N LEU A 814 -89.32 5.91 9.83
CA LEU A 814 -90.70 5.41 9.80
C LEU A 814 -91.69 6.51 9.43
N ARG A 815 -92.51 6.28 8.40
CA ARG A 815 -93.66 7.11 8.04
C ARG A 815 -94.84 6.24 7.61
N VAL A 816 -96.03 6.58 8.10
CA VAL A 816 -97.30 5.90 7.80
C VAL A 816 -98.24 6.87 7.09
N GLN A 817 -98.93 6.37 6.06
CA GLN A 817 -99.75 7.18 5.17
C GLN A 817 -100.89 7.92 5.91
N LYS A 818 -100.96 9.24 5.73
CA LYS A 818 -101.88 10.16 6.41
C LYS A 818 -103.14 10.46 5.58
N ASP A 819 -103.84 9.42 5.13
CA ASP A 819 -105.06 9.57 4.33
C ASP A 819 -106.31 9.65 5.23
N ASN A 820 -106.93 10.83 5.30
CA ASN A 820 -108.15 11.06 6.07
C ASN A 820 -109.37 10.86 5.16
N ARG A 821 -110.20 9.86 5.45
CA ARG A 821 -111.31 9.43 4.58
C ARG A 821 -112.64 9.42 5.34
N MET A 822 -113.73 9.68 4.64
CA MET A 822 -115.09 9.55 5.17
C MET A 822 -115.87 8.56 4.29
N LEU A 823 -116.49 7.56 4.91
CA LEU A 823 -117.33 6.58 4.22
C LEU A 823 -118.75 6.65 4.78
N ASN A 824 -119.70 6.99 3.90
CA ASN A 824 -121.13 6.95 4.17
C ASN A 824 -121.67 5.63 3.65
N ILE A 825 -122.16 4.77 4.55
CA ILE A 825 -122.51 3.39 4.24
C ILE A 825 -124.04 3.25 4.32
N THR A 826 -124.64 3.05 3.14
CA THR A 826 -126.08 2.85 2.94
C THR A 826 -126.47 1.39 2.75
N ASN A 827 -125.50 0.49 2.55
CA ASN A 827 -125.74 -0.95 2.45
C ASN A 827 -125.09 -1.67 3.63
N HIS A 828 -125.90 -2.17 4.56
CA HIS A 828 -125.45 -2.87 5.77
C HIS A 828 -124.71 -4.21 5.50
N GLN A 829 -124.77 -4.74 4.26
CA GLN A 829 -124.03 -5.93 3.83
C GLN A 829 -122.61 -5.63 3.30
N ALA A 830 -122.24 -4.36 3.12
CA ALA A 830 -120.95 -3.97 2.53
C ALA A 830 -119.99 -3.43 3.61
N GLY A 831 -119.14 -4.32 4.14
CA GLY A 831 -118.12 -3.99 5.15
C GLY A 831 -117.10 -2.90 4.74
N PHE A 832 -116.49 -2.25 5.73
CA PHE A 832 -115.43 -1.24 5.51
C PHE A 832 -114.04 -1.77 5.89
N THR A 833 -112.98 -1.13 5.37
CA THR A 833 -111.59 -1.51 5.62
C THR A 833 -110.80 -0.31 6.15
N ILE A 834 -110.03 -0.55 7.22
CA ILE A 834 -109.08 0.40 7.80
C ILE A 834 -107.68 0.04 7.32
N ASP A 835 -107.22 0.72 6.28
CA ASP A 835 -105.90 0.53 5.69
C ASP A 835 -104.79 1.22 6.49
N CYS A 836 -103.63 0.59 6.52
CA CYS A 836 -102.44 1.01 7.23
C CYS A 836 -101.22 0.78 6.33
N VAL A 837 -100.77 1.83 5.65
CA VAL A 837 -99.70 1.77 4.64
C VAL A 837 -98.45 2.47 5.19
N ILE A 838 -97.30 1.79 5.12
CA ILE A 838 -96.00 2.31 5.56
C ILE A 838 -95.26 2.84 4.33
N ASP A 839 -95.07 4.16 4.27
CA ASP A 839 -94.42 4.87 3.15
C ASP A 839 -92.89 4.75 3.18
N SER A 840 -92.30 4.73 4.38
CA SER A 840 -90.86 4.49 4.57
C SER A 840 -90.55 3.84 5.90
N GLN A 841 -89.43 3.11 5.94
CA GLN A 841 -88.93 2.37 7.10
C GLN A 841 -87.45 2.71 7.36
N SER A 842 -86.99 2.56 8.59
CA SER A 842 -85.62 2.87 9.04
C SER A 842 -84.61 1.77 8.71
N SER A 843 -85.06 0.55 8.43
CA SER A 843 -84.24 -0.53 7.86
C SER A 843 -85.06 -1.43 6.95
N ASP A 844 -84.39 -2.01 5.96
CA ASP A 844 -84.76 -3.27 5.30
C ASP A 844 -85.16 -4.41 6.25
N THR A 845 -84.46 -4.59 7.37
CA THR A 845 -84.70 -5.65 8.36
C THR A 845 -85.72 -5.30 9.45
N SER A 846 -86.54 -4.26 9.24
CA SER A 846 -87.53 -3.81 10.23
C SER A 846 -88.69 -4.79 10.40
N GLY A 847 -88.97 -5.13 11.66
CA GLY A 847 -90.21 -5.80 12.07
C GLY A 847 -91.26 -4.77 12.47
N PHE A 848 -92.53 -4.99 12.14
CA PHE A 848 -93.61 -4.05 12.45
C PHE A 848 -94.68 -4.67 13.33
N GLU A 849 -95.13 -3.91 14.32
CA GLU A 849 -96.31 -4.21 15.14
C GLU A 849 -97.37 -3.15 14.82
N VAL A 850 -98.55 -3.56 14.36
CA VAL A 850 -99.60 -2.66 13.88
C VAL A 850 -100.84 -2.83 14.74
N THR A 851 -101.30 -1.75 15.36
CA THR A 851 -102.49 -1.74 16.22
C THR A 851 -103.54 -0.79 15.66
N TRP A 852 -104.76 -1.27 15.49
CA TRP A 852 -105.92 -0.47 15.08
C TRP A 852 -106.67 0.02 16.32
N PHE A 853 -107.16 1.25 16.23
CA PHE A 853 -107.92 1.93 17.27
C PHE A 853 -109.25 2.44 16.73
N LYS A 854 -110.27 2.43 17.59
CA LYS A 854 -111.52 3.19 17.43
C LYS A 854 -111.53 4.34 18.44
N VAL A 855 -111.76 5.57 17.97
CA VAL A 855 -111.92 6.74 18.84
C VAL A 855 -113.29 6.67 19.53
N GLN A 856 -113.30 6.78 20.86
CA GLN A 856 -114.48 6.89 21.71
C GLN A 856 -114.35 8.12 22.61
N GLU A 857 -115.42 8.51 23.32
CA GLU A 857 -115.40 9.71 24.19
C GLU A 857 -114.36 9.64 25.33
N GLU A 858 -114.11 8.44 25.87
CA GLU A 858 -113.08 8.18 26.89
C GLU A 858 -111.66 8.04 26.31
N GLY A 859 -111.51 8.02 24.98
CA GLY A 859 -110.23 7.91 24.27
C GLY A 859 -110.21 6.82 23.18
N PRO A 860 -109.04 6.61 22.53
CA PRO A 860 -108.88 5.58 21.51
C PRO A 860 -108.78 4.18 22.13
N VAL A 861 -109.76 3.33 21.85
CA VAL A 861 -109.80 1.93 22.29
C VAL A 861 -109.16 1.04 21.24
N THR A 862 -108.26 0.15 21.65
CA THR A 862 -107.66 -0.87 20.76
C THR A 862 -108.74 -1.82 20.26
N ILE A 863 -108.79 -2.07 18.96
CA ILE A 863 -109.71 -3.06 18.37
C ILE A 863 -109.00 -4.34 17.92
N PHE A 864 -107.76 -4.20 17.43
CA PHE A 864 -106.97 -5.31 16.90
C PHE A 864 -105.48 -4.96 16.91
N THR A 865 -104.61 -5.95 17.12
CA THR A 865 -103.15 -5.84 17.01
C THR A 865 -102.59 -7.00 16.18
N ALA A 866 -101.84 -6.67 15.14
CA ALA A 866 -100.98 -7.61 14.41
C ALA A 866 -99.54 -7.42 14.89
N ARG A 867 -99.02 -8.40 15.63
CA ARG A 867 -97.68 -8.33 16.23
C ARG A 867 -96.58 -8.69 15.25
N ARG A 868 -95.36 -8.22 15.55
CA ARG A 868 -94.15 -8.42 14.73
C ARG A 868 -93.70 -9.88 14.58
N ASP A 869 -94.18 -10.77 15.45
CA ASP A 869 -93.97 -12.23 15.41
C ASP A 869 -95.07 -12.97 14.62
N GLY A 870 -96.06 -12.24 14.07
CA GLY A 870 -97.19 -12.79 13.33
C GLY A 870 -98.40 -13.14 14.21
N ILE A 871 -98.33 -12.97 15.53
CA ILE A 871 -99.46 -13.20 16.42
C ILE A 871 -100.52 -12.12 16.20
N LEU A 872 -101.76 -12.55 15.97
CA LEU A 872 -102.92 -11.67 15.79
C LEU A 872 -103.75 -11.67 17.08
N HIS A 873 -104.04 -10.49 17.61
CA HIS A 873 -104.84 -10.30 18.82
C HIS A 873 -106.03 -9.40 18.53
N SER A 874 -107.25 -9.92 18.65
CA SER A 874 -108.46 -9.11 18.63
C SER A 874 -108.84 -8.72 20.05
N ALA A 875 -109.03 -7.42 20.29
CA ALA A 875 -109.52 -6.90 21.57
C ALA A 875 -111.06 -6.91 21.66
N ILE A 876 -111.74 -7.14 20.53
CA ILE A 876 -113.19 -7.19 20.38
C ILE A 876 -113.56 -8.60 19.90
N THR A 877 -114.27 -9.37 20.73
CA THR A 877 -114.58 -10.79 20.47
C THR A 877 -115.98 -11.03 19.93
N ASP A 878 -116.86 -10.03 19.98
CA ASP A 878 -118.23 -10.03 19.45
C ASP A 878 -118.31 -9.68 17.95
N LYS A 879 -117.17 -9.39 17.29
CA LYS A 879 -117.12 -9.04 15.85
C LYS A 879 -116.09 -9.86 15.08
N ASN A 880 -116.50 -10.41 13.94
CA ASN A 880 -115.65 -11.16 13.01
C ASN A 880 -114.74 -10.22 12.20
N LEU A 881 -113.74 -9.63 12.84
CA LEU A 881 -112.73 -8.78 12.19
C LEU A 881 -111.82 -9.61 11.26
N VAL A 882 -111.64 -9.16 10.02
CA VAL A 882 -110.80 -9.84 9.02
C VAL A 882 -109.50 -9.05 8.82
N PHE A 883 -108.39 -9.59 9.31
CA PHE A 883 -107.06 -9.06 9.06
C PHE A 883 -106.53 -9.49 7.68
N GLY A 884 -105.86 -8.56 6.99
CA GLY A 884 -105.11 -8.86 5.78
C GLY A 884 -103.80 -8.08 5.73
N ARG A 885 -102.78 -8.68 5.10
CA ARG A 885 -101.49 -8.04 4.83
C ARG A 885 -101.13 -8.23 3.34
N PRO A 886 -101.67 -7.40 2.42
CA PRO A 886 -101.43 -7.56 0.98
C PRO A 886 -99.97 -7.38 0.58
N LEU A 887 -99.22 -6.54 1.30
CA LEU A 887 -97.80 -6.27 1.08
C LEU A 887 -97.06 -6.22 2.42
N ALA A 888 -95.74 -6.35 2.42
CA ALA A 888 -94.94 -6.28 3.64
C ALA A 888 -95.17 -4.97 4.44
N THR A 889 -95.45 -3.87 3.73
CA THR A 889 -95.71 -2.52 4.24
C THR A 889 -97.20 -2.12 4.27
N HIS A 890 -98.12 -2.99 3.83
CA HIS A 890 -99.55 -2.70 3.80
C HIS A 890 -100.31 -3.70 4.65
N TYR A 891 -100.90 -3.20 5.72
CA TYR A 891 -101.77 -3.93 6.64
C TYR A 891 -103.17 -3.37 6.53
N LYS A 892 -104.20 -4.21 6.62
CA LYS A 892 -105.58 -3.77 6.56
C LYS A 892 -106.46 -4.59 7.49
N LEU A 893 -107.45 -3.94 8.09
CA LEU A 893 -108.44 -4.57 8.96
C LEU A 893 -109.83 -4.30 8.39
N THR A 894 -110.54 -5.35 8.01
CA THR A 894 -111.89 -5.27 7.44
C THR A 894 -112.94 -5.63 8.49
N VAL A 895 -113.96 -4.78 8.61
CA VAL A 895 -115.17 -5.01 9.43
C VAL A 895 -116.28 -5.45 8.47
N PRO A 896 -116.59 -6.76 8.35
CA PRO A 896 -117.42 -7.28 7.26
C PRO A 896 -118.93 -7.07 7.45
N GLN A 897 -119.40 -7.02 8.70
CA GLN A 897 -120.80 -6.80 9.07
C GLN A 897 -120.89 -5.50 9.87
N ILE A 898 -121.74 -4.57 9.41
CA ILE A 898 -121.80 -3.21 9.96
C ILE A 898 -123.05 -3.04 10.82
N SER A 899 -122.83 -2.64 12.05
CA SER A 899 -123.86 -2.24 13.00
C SER A 899 -123.84 -0.73 13.24
N PRO A 900 -124.91 -0.12 13.78
CA PRO A 900 -124.88 1.29 14.20
C PRO A 900 -123.76 1.62 15.21
N THR A 901 -123.30 0.62 15.99
CA THR A 901 -122.18 0.80 16.94
C THR A 901 -120.80 0.83 16.27
N ASP A 902 -120.70 0.57 14.96
CA ASP A 902 -119.47 0.75 14.18
C ASP A 902 -119.24 2.19 13.71
N MET A 903 -120.22 3.08 13.91
CA MET A 903 -120.04 4.51 13.68
C MET A 903 -118.90 5.07 14.55
N GLY A 904 -118.05 5.93 13.98
CA GLY A 904 -116.91 6.55 14.66
C GLY A 904 -115.69 6.75 13.76
N GLN A 905 -114.60 7.19 14.38
CA GLN A 905 -113.30 7.39 13.72
C GLN A 905 -112.34 6.23 14.04
N TYR A 906 -111.57 5.81 13.05
CA TYR A 906 -110.60 4.72 13.15
C TYR A 906 -109.24 5.13 12.61
N TYR A 907 -108.17 4.65 13.24
CA TYR A 907 -106.80 4.79 12.73
C TYR A 907 -105.94 3.58 13.12
N CYS A 908 -104.80 3.40 12.47
CA CYS A 908 -103.76 2.46 12.93
C CYS A 908 -102.56 3.19 13.52
N GLN A 909 -101.84 2.54 14.42
CA GLN A 909 -100.49 2.91 14.84
C GLN A 909 -99.54 1.78 14.49
N VAL A 910 -98.45 2.13 13.82
CA VAL A 910 -97.34 1.22 13.52
C VAL A 910 -96.23 1.50 14.52
N GLU A 911 -95.66 0.46 15.10
CA GLU A 911 -94.37 0.48 15.78
C GLU A 911 -93.35 -0.29 14.93
N GLU A 912 -92.21 0.35 14.67
CA GLU A 912 -91.06 -0.27 14.03
C GLU A 912 -90.09 -0.81 15.08
N TRP A 913 -89.65 -2.05 14.89
CA TRP A 913 -88.74 -2.77 15.77
C TRP A 913 -87.50 -3.21 14.99
N LEU A 914 -86.33 -3.13 15.62
CA LEU A 914 -85.06 -3.61 15.07
C LEU A 914 -84.43 -4.66 15.99
N LEU A 915 -83.81 -5.67 15.39
CA LEU A 915 -83.06 -6.71 16.09
C LEU A 915 -81.61 -6.23 16.35
N THR A 916 -81.28 -6.03 17.62
CA THR A 916 -79.94 -5.62 18.06
C THR A 916 -79.39 -6.68 19.03
N ALA A 917 -78.29 -7.35 18.66
CA ALA A 917 -77.65 -8.39 19.47
C ALA A 917 -78.65 -9.43 20.03
N ASN A 918 -79.44 -10.05 19.13
CA ASN A 918 -80.53 -10.99 19.44
C ASN A 918 -81.69 -10.44 20.29
N THR A 919 -81.72 -9.15 20.62
CA THR A 919 -82.84 -8.50 21.33
C THR A 919 -83.59 -7.53 20.41
N TRP A 920 -84.91 -7.64 20.36
CA TRP A 920 -85.74 -6.70 19.59
C TRP A 920 -86.03 -5.46 20.43
N LYS A 921 -85.75 -4.28 19.87
CA LYS A 921 -86.04 -2.98 20.51
C LYS A 921 -86.97 -2.15 19.61
N ARG A 922 -87.95 -1.49 20.22
CA ARG A 922 -88.81 -0.51 19.53
C ARG A 922 -87.94 0.68 19.12
N PHE A 923 -87.93 0.97 17.82
CA PHE A 923 -87.06 1.95 17.20
C PHE A 923 -87.81 3.23 16.80
N ALA A 924 -89.04 3.09 16.29
CA ALA A 924 -89.90 4.22 15.93
C ALA A 924 -91.39 3.88 16.08
N SER A 925 -92.27 4.88 16.06
CA SER A 925 -93.72 4.68 15.94
C SER A 925 -94.37 5.86 15.21
N ASP A 926 -95.36 5.57 14.38
CA ASP A 926 -96.18 6.55 13.66
C ASP A 926 -97.62 6.05 13.44
N LYS A 927 -98.57 6.94 13.14
CA LYS A 927 -100.01 6.65 12.99
C LYS A 927 -100.51 6.86 11.55
N SER A 928 -101.59 6.22 11.12
CA SER A 928 -102.29 6.59 9.87
C SER A 928 -103.05 7.91 10.00
N GLY A 929 -103.69 8.32 8.90
CA GLY A 929 -104.85 9.21 8.94
C GLY A 929 -106.08 8.54 9.58
N GLU A 930 -107.15 9.31 9.73
CA GLU A 930 -108.41 8.90 10.35
C GLU A 930 -109.47 8.54 9.30
N LEU A 931 -110.10 7.39 9.47
CA LEU A 931 -111.25 6.92 8.71
C LEU A 931 -112.54 7.14 9.51
N SER A 932 -113.39 8.06 9.07
CA SER A 932 -114.69 8.34 9.67
C SER A 932 -115.80 7.52 8.99
N ILE A 933 -116.51 6.69 9.77
CA ILE A 933 -117.61 5.84 9.29
C ILE A 933 -118.96 6.40 9.74
N TYR A 934 -119.86 6.62 8.77
CA TYR A 934 -121.25 7.00 8.99
C TYR A 934 -122.17 5.92 8.42
N VAL A 935 -123.17 5.48 9.20
CA VAL A 935 -124.13 4.44 8.82
C VAL A 935 -125.53 5.07 8.71
N HIS A 936 -126.22 4.85 7.59
CA HIS A 936 -127.56 5.39 7.35
C HIS A 936 -128.64 4.40 7.81
N THR A 937 -129.71 4.88 8.45
CA THR A 937 -130.85 4.05 8.89
C THR A 937 -132.12 4.52 8.19
N GLU A 938 -132.80 3.65 7.44
CA GLU A 938 -134.07 3.99 6.80
C GLU A 938 -135.16 4.27 7.85
N GLY A 939 -135.68 5.50 7.86
CA GLY A 939 -136.81 5.83 8.73
C GLY A 939 -136.85 7.25 9.30
N ASP A 940 -136.53 8.30 8.55
CA ASP A 940 -137.32 9.53 8.67
C ASP A 940 -137.31 10.41 7.40
N SER A 941 -138.14 11.44 7.44
CA SER A 941 -138.95 11.92 6.32
C SER A 941 -138.42 13.20 5.69
N LYS A 942 -138.79 13.43 4.42
CA LYS A 942 -138.48 14.67 3.69
C LYS A 942 -138.98 15.90 4.44
N ILE A 943 -138.08 16.82 4.77
CA ILE A 943 -138.40 18.25 4.93
C ILE A 943 -137.79 19.01 3.76
N GLN A 944 -138.66 19.51 2.89
CA GLN A 944 -138.30 20.30 1.71
C GLN A 944 -138.52 21.79 2.04
N ILE A 945 -137.44 22.56 2.24
CA ILE A 945 -137.49 24.01 2.47
C ILE A 945 -136.51 24.72 1.51
N ASN A 946 -136.88 25.93 1.07
CA ASN A 946 -136.44 26.58 -0.17
C ASN A 946 -134.94 26.97 -0.27
N PRO A 947 -134.39 26.99 -1.50
CA PRO A 947 -133.02 27.42 -1.78
C PRO A 947 -132.92 28.94 -2.04
N LEU A 948 -133.12 29.79 -1.02
CA LEU A 948 -132.75 31.21 -1.07
C LEU A 948 -132.68 31.79 0.36
N GLY A 949 -131.49 32.01 0.92
CA GLY A 949 -131.40 32.65 2.26
C GLY A 949 -130.05 32.68 3.00
N ILE A 950 -129.11 31.77 2.76
CA ILE A 950 -127.87 31.67 3.57
C ILE A 950 -126.62 32.28 2.87
N THR A 951 -126.81 32.95 1.73
CA THR A 951 -125.75 33.74 1.06
C THR A 951 -125.36 35.03 1.81
N LEU A 952 -126.08 35.40 2.88
CA LEU A 952 -125.86 36.64 3.65
C LEU A 952 -125.09 36.47 4.97
N ALA A 953 -124.87 35.25 5.46
CA ALA A 953 -124.14 35.00 6.71
C ALA A 953 -122.60 34.88 6.54
N ILE A 954 -122.14 34.59 5.32
CA ILE A 954 -120.70 34.31 5.03
C ILE A 954 -119.99 35.53 4.40
N ALA A 955 -120.72 36.42 3.72
CA ALA A 955 -120.13 37.57 3.04
C ALA A 955 -119.62 38.68 3.98
N ILE A 956 -120.30 38.90 5.11
CA ILE A 956 -119.99 40.00 6.05
C ILE A 956 -118.62 39.84 6.75
N PRO A 957 -118.25 38.70 7.36
CA PRO A 957 -116.93 38.56 7.99
C PRO A 957 -115.78 38.59 6.99
N LEU A 958 -115.96 38.07 5.77
CA LEU A 958 -114.94 38.09 4.72
C LEU A 958 -114.61 39.51 4.23
N ILE A 959 -115.61 40.39 4.11
CA ILE A 959 -115.39 41.80 3.74
C ILE A 959 -114.68 42.56 4.88
N CYS A 960 -115.03 42.29 6.15
CA CYS A 960 -114.33 42.89 7.29
C CYS A 960 -112.84 42.48 7.36
N ILE A 961 -112.51 41.22 7.06
CA ILE A 961 -111.13 40.73 7.04
C ILE A 961 -110.34 41.35 5.88
N LEU A 962 -110.92 41.44 4.67
CA LEU A 962 -110.28 42.07 3.52
C LEU A 962 -110.00 43.57 3.75
N VAL A 963 -110.93 44.31 4.37
CA VAL A 963 -110.71 45.72 4.72
C VAL A 963 -109.62 45.88 5.79
N LEU A 964 -109.55 44.99 6.80
CA LEU A 964 -108.46 44.99 7.79
C LEU A 964 -107.09 44.74 7.16
N VAL A 965 -106.98 43.78 6.23
CA VAL A 965 -105.72 43.48 5.54
C VAL A 965 -105.28 44.63 4.64
N ILE A 966 -106.21 45.29 3.93
CA ILE A 966 -105.89 46.46 3.09
C ILE A 966 -105.48 47.67 3.96
N ILE A 967 -106.08 47.89 5.13
CA ILE A 967 -105.69 48.95 6.07
C ILE A 967 -104.29 48.70 6.67
N LEU A 968 -103.97 47.44 7.01
CA LEU A 968 -102.66 47.07 7.55
C LEU A 968 -101.53 47.15 6.52
N LEU A 969 -101.80 46.80 5.25
CA LEU A 969 -100.80 46.85 4.17
C LEU A 969 -100.60 48.25 3.55
N SER A 970 -101.52 49.19 3.76
CA SER A 970 -101.43 50.57 3.23
C SER A 970 -100.89 51.62 4.24
N ARG A 971 -100.62 51.23 5.50
CA ARG A 971 -100.15 52.16 6.54
C ARG A 971 -98.95 51.63 7.37
N LYS A 972 -97.78 51.51 6.73
CA LYS A 972 -96.48 52.05 7.24
C LYS A 972 -95.28 51.67 6.38
N GLY A 973 -95.11 52.39 5.28
CA GLY A 973 -93.76 52.82 4.92
C GLY A 973 -93.30 53.98 5.83
N HIS A 974 -91.99 54.07 6.08
CA HIS A 974 -91.28 55.24 6.66
C HIS A 974 -91.47 55.66 8.14
N LYS A 975 -90.42 55.46 8.97
CA LYS A 975 -89.42 56.49 9.41
C LYS A 975 -88.94 56.39 10.89
N LYS A 976 -87.59 56.37 11.02
CA LYS A 976 -86.69 57.06 12.00
C LYS A 976 -86.54 56.60 13.49
N LYS A 977 -85.26 56.41 13.84
CA LYS A 977 -84.54 56.60 15.15
C LYS A 977 -84.89 57.96 15.84
N PRO A 978 -84.69 58.21 17.17
CA PRO A 978 -83.39 57.96 17.86
C PRO A 978 -83.33 57.74 19.41
N GLU A 979 -82.12 57.38 19.87
CA GLU A 979 -81.39 57.80 21.10
C GLU A 979 -82.05 57.98 22.50
N LEU A 980 -81.61 57.10 23.42
CA LEU A 980 -80.76 57.41 24.60
C LEU A 980 -81.38 57.97 25.90
N LYS A 981 -80.76 57.50 27.02
CA LYS A 981 -80.72 58.00 28.42
C LYS A 981 -81.66 57.24 29.38
N LYS A 982 -81.24 56.85 30.60
CA LYS A 982 -79.96 57.06 31.33
C LYS A 982 -79.87 56.14 32.56
N LYS A 983 -78.67 55.55 32.81
CA LYS A 983 -77.94 55.47 34.12
C LYS A 983 -78.64 54.76 35.32
N LYS A 984 -77.98 54.19 36.34
CA LYS A 984 -76.58 53.83 36.73
C LYS A 984 -76.74 52.98 38.03
N LYS A 985 -75.76 52.37 38.72
CA LYS A 985 -74.28 52.41 38.81
C LYS A 985 -73.87 51.03 39.42
N LYS A 986 -72.83 50.32 38.96
CA LYS A 986 -71.36 50.53 39.19
C LYS A 986 -70.96 50.18 40.64
N LYS A 987 -69.92 49.38 40.89
CA LYS A 987 -68.47 49.75 40.99
C LYS A 987 -67.64 48.48 41.28
N ASP A 988 -66.33 48.36 41.05
CA ASP A 988 -65.28 49.18 40.37
C ASP A 988 -64.09 48.23 40.05
N CYS A 989 -63.42 48.28 38.88
CA CYS A 989 -62.31 49.16 38.42
C CYS A 989 -60.91 48.85 39.02
N LEU A 990 -59.86 48.90 38.17
CA LEU A 990 -58.84 49.98 38.16
C LEU A 990 -57.88 49.91 36.95
N TRP A 991 -57.11 50.98 36.72
CA TRP A 991 -56.17 51.20 35.60
C TRP A 991 -54.87 51.86 36.13
N ALA A 992 -53.68 51.38 35.72
CA ALA A 992 -52.32 51.97 35.83
C ALA A 992 -51.27 51.01 35.21
N GLU A 993 -50.08 51.39 34.71
CA GLU A 993 -49.67 52.63 34.00
C GLU A 993 -48.45 52.35 33.06
N LYS A 994 -48.06 53.39 32.29
CA LYS A 994 -46.80 53.71 31.57
C LYS A 994 -45.55 52.79 31.49
N ASN A 995 -44.98 52.79 30.27
CA ASN A 995 -43.57 53.00 29.82
C ASN A 995 -42.33 52.46 30.57
N GLY A 996 -41.36 51.94 29.79
CA GLY A 996 -39.92 51.86 30.16
C GLY A 996 -39.04 51.24 29.04
N LEU A 997 -37.87 51.83 28.76
CA LEU A 997 -36.88 51.39 27.74
C LEU A 997 -35.55 50.99 28.40
N THR A 998 -34.81 50.05 27.78
CA THR A 998 -33.33 49.80 27.90
C THR A 998 -32.75 49.43 29.29
N LEU A 999 -31.94 48.37 29.45
CA LEU A 999 -30.51 48.30 29.06
C LEU A 999 -29.92 46.86 29.23
N VAL A 1000 -28.74 46.62 28.65
CA VAL A 1000 -27.92 45.37 28.70
C VAL A 1000 -26.70 45.59 29.62
N PRO A 1001 -26.24 44.57 30.36
CA PRO A 1001 -24.88 43.98 30.17
C PRO A 1001 -24.96 42.42 30.05
N THR A 1002 -24.16 41.70 29.23
CA THR A 1002 -22.78 41.17 29.50
C THR A 1002 -22.59 40.56 30.90
N SER A 1003 -21.93 39.43 31.13
CA SER A 1003 -20.87 38.72 30.38
C SER A 1003 -20.78 37.21 30.74
N ASP A 1004 -19.89 36.50 30.02
CA ASP A 1004 -19.30 35.16 30.27
C ASP A 1004 -20.18 33.90 30.12
#